data_AF-A0A528F2W6-F1
#
_entry.id   AF-A0A528F2W6-F1
#
_cell.length_a   1.000
_cell.length_b   1.000
_cell.length_c   1.000
_cell.angle_alpha   90.00
_cell.angle_beta   90.00
_cell.angle_gamma   90.00
#
_symmetry.space_group_name_H-M   'P 1'
#
loop_
_entity.id
_entity.type
_entity.pdbx_description
1 polymer ?
#
loop_
_entity_poly.entity_id
_entity_poly.type
_entity_poly.pdbx_seq_one_letter_code
_entity_poly.pdbx_strand_id
1 'polypeptide(L)'
;IGNGFDLSALLPPTALQFGRLEPRELTIGVREKDSTPSIDPVASTTVYEAGLPARNGESQGSNEPAASETTSGTIGFSSSDGVSEVSLGGHVLTGAPQTFTDATGSLTASYVYDPATGLGTISYSYTLIDNTSGDATSVNLPVAVTDADGDPAAPGNLAINIVDDAPTAIADTDSIAAGQFGPATGNVLAGGTDGLDVNVTDGAADTQGADGATVVGVTSGTTNSDLDDAGTLGVQIQGAYGKLTLNADGTYSYARDAGTPGSVDDVFTYTIKDGDGDLSHTTLTISIGDAPPVISDLTPEARGGDVTVNEEALNVGTPGGPGSNPASTAETGTGTFTISSPDGIASLTIGGQAFITNGVFTAGSFTTPEGNTLAVTAYDAATGQVSYTYTLLDNEAHPTALGENSLFENFAVVLTDQDGQSANDTLTIDVVDDVPTAHANTNSVAEGAIATGNVLSDATDDVFGADGAAPGGGVVGVAAGSNTASPVSGGLGGAGIAGTYGTLTLNANGSYSYDGFANAVPAGGATDTFVYTIMDGDGDLSTTTLTITLSDGGLAAANDDATVNEAALAIGSNPASPAETVTGTVADNVSGGSGPYTYALLSSATGSHGTLTFNADGTYSYTLTAPVDGADANNGTNTVNNVESFTYQATDANGNTVTSTITIDVVDDVPTAHANTNSV
;
A
#
# COMPACT_ATOMS: atom_id res chain seq x y z
N ILE A 1 116.99 102.00 -42.80
CA ILE A 1 117.24 102.84 -44.00
C ILE A 1 115.92 102.86 -44.77
N GLY A 2 115.17 103.95 -44.94
CA GLY A 2 115.39 105.35 -44.63
C GLY A 2 114.06 106.10 -44.66
N ASN A 3 114.11 107.34 -44.15
CA ASN A 3 113.02 108.29 -43.92
C ASN A 3 112.89 109.25 -45.12
N GLY A 4 111.77 109.95 -45.27
CA GLY A 4 111.65 111.20 -46.07
C GLY A 4 110.19 111.52 -46.43
N PHE A 5 109.51 112.49 -45.79
CA PHE A 5 109.46 113.96 -46.12
C PHE A 5 108.83 114.22 -47.52
N ASP A 6 107.92 115.17 -47.80
CA ASP A 6 107.36 116.36 -47.12
C ASP A 6 106.29 117.00 -48.06
N LEU A 7 105.59 118.05 -47.59
CA LEU A 7 105.05 119.24 -48.30
C LEU A 7 103.53 119.44 -48.51
N SER A 8 102.94 120.19 -47.56
CA SER A 8 102.31 121.54 -47.70
C SER A 8 101.15 121.85 -48.68
N ALA A 9 100.00 122.19 -48.09
CA ALA A 9 99.20 123.46 -48.13
C ALA A 9 98.88 124.24 -49.43
N LEU A 10 97.70 124.93 -49.37
CA LEU A 10 97.11 126.04 -50.18
C LEU A 10 95.91 125.59 -51.05
N LEU A 11 94.68 126.14 -51.10
CA LEU A 11 93.92 127.28 -50.49
C LEU A 11 92.38 127.05 -50.78
N PRO A 12 91.43 127.72 -50.10
CA PRO A 12 89.96 127.68 -50.30
C PRO A 12 89.48 128.86 -51.20
N PRO A 13 88.17 129.30 -51.28
CA PRO A 13 86.83 128.71 -51.08
C PRO A 13 85.87 128.90 -52.29
N THR A 14 84.67 128.30 -52.31
CA THR A 14 83.45 128.98 -52.82
C THR A 14 82.17 128.29 -52.36
N ALA A 15 81.19 129.11 -51.96
CA ALA A 15 79.89 128.73 -51.42
C ALA A 15 78.84 128.52 -52.53
N LEU A 16 77.99 127.50 -52.39
CA LEU A 16 76.63 127.48 -52.94
C LEU A 16 75.68 126.74 -51.98
N GLN A 17 74.63 127.44 -51.59
CA GLN A 17 73.49 127.01 -50.77
C GLN A 17 72.40 126.45 -51.69
N PHE A 18 71.72 125.33 -51.36
CA PHE A 18 70.27 125.06 -51.54
C PHE A 18 69.89 123.61 -51.14
N GLY A 19 68.76 123.46 -50.42
CA GLY A 19 67.90 122.26 -50.37
C GLY A 19 68.01 121.31 -49.17
N ARG A 20 67.12 121.43 -48.17
CA ARG A 20 66.89 120.41 -47.11
C ARG A 20 66.42 119.10 -47.75
N LEU A 21 67.14 118.00 -47.52
CA LEU A 21 66.68 116.64 -47.75
C LEU A 21 66.02 116.11 -46.47
N GLU A 22 64.78 115.65 -46.58
CA GLU A 22 64.14 114.88 -45.53
C GLU A 22 64.75 113.47 -45.47
N PRO A 23 65.09 112.95 -44.28
CA PRO A 23 65.44 111.54 -44.16
C PRO A 23 64.16 110.70 -44.34
N ARG A 24 64.01 110.08 -45.50
CA ARG A 24 63.11 108.94 -45.68
C ARG A 24 63.82 107.71 -45.11
N GLU A 25 63.29 107.15 -44.04
CA GLU A 25 63.67 105.82 -43.56
C GLU A 25 63.45 104.79 -44.67
N LEU A 26 64.50 104.05 -45.02
CA LEU A 26 64.37 102.75 -45.67
C LEU A 26 64.01 101.74 -44.58
N THR A 27 62.76 101.29 -44.53
CA THR A 27 62.43 100.03 -43.87
C THR A 27 62.99 98.90 -44.73
N ILE A 28 64.08 98.30 -44.27
CA ILE A 28 64.51 96.98 -44.72
C ILE A 28 63.44 96.02 -44.21
N GLY A 29 62.63 95.45 -45.11
CA GLY A 29 61.77 94.31 -44.77
C GLY A 29 62.67 93.18 -44.28
N VAL A 30 62.62 92.93 -42.97
CA VAL A 30 63.16 91.72 -42.37
C VAL A 30 62.40 90.59 -43.06
N ARG A 31 63.08 89.75 -43.85
CA ARG A 31 62.53 88.44 -44.16
C ARG A 31 62.30 87.78 -42.81
N GLU A 32 61.04 87.48 -42.48
CA GLU A 32 60.76 86.62 -41.35
C GLU A 32 61.52 85.31 -41.56
N LYS A 33 62.02 84.78 -40.45
CA LYS A 33 62.94 83.67 -40.42
C LYS A 33 62.13 82.41 -40.73
N ASP A 34 62.14 82.01 -42.00
CA ASP A 34 61.76 80.68 -42.52
C ASP A 34 62.13 79.61 -41.49
N SER A 35 61.10 78.96 -40.92
CA SER A 35 61.21 78.03 -39.81
C SER A 35 60.31 76.81 -39.99
N THR A 36 60.92 75.65 -40.24
CA THR A 36 60.18 74.40 -40.31
C THR A 36 59.44 74.13 -38.99
N PRO A 37 58.11 73.86 -39.02
CA PRO A 37 57.33 73.60 -37.82
C PRO A 37 57.71 72.25 -37.19
N SER A 38 57.39 72.07 -35.90
CA SER A 38 57.65 70.83 -35.17
C SER A 38 56.40 70.35 -34.44
N ILE A 39 56.25 69.04 -34.31
CA ILE A 39 55.21 68.40 -33.49
C ILE A 39 55.90 67.77 -32.28
N ASP A 40 55.35 67.98 -31.09
CA ASP A 40 55.86 67.36 -29.87
C ASP A 40 55.65 65.84 -29.91
N PRO A 41 56.45 65.03 -29.17
CA PRO A 41 56.24 63.60 -29.07
C PRO A 41 54.80 63.28 -28.65
N VAL A 42 54.09 62.52 -29.48
CA VAL A 42 52.70 62.12 -29.22
C VAL A 42 52.70 60.82 -28.44
N ALA A 43 52.14 60.83 -27.23
CA ALA A 43 51.92 59.61 -26.47
C ALA A 43 50.69 58.86 -27.01
N SER A 44 50.73 57.53 -26.98
CA SER A 44 49.53 56.71 -27.24
C SER A 44 48.54 56.86 -26.09
N THR A 45 47.26 56.79 -26.40
CA THR A 45 46.18 56.67 -25.41
C THR A 45 45.44 55.36 -25.61
N THR A 46 44.57 55.00 -24.65
CA THR A 46 43.83 53.74 -24.66
C THR A 46 42.34 54.01 -24.50
N VAL A 47 41.54 53.22 -25.21
CA VAL A 47 40.09 53.07 -25.03
C VAL A 47 39.79 51.58 -24.83
N TYR A 48 38.65 51.27 -24.21
CA TYR A 48 38.25 49.90 -23.87
C TYR A 48 36.90 49.58 -24.50
N GLU A 49 36.82 48.40 -25.12
CA GLU A 49 35.56 47.88 -25.66
C GLU A 49 34.54 47.59 -24.55
N ALA A 50 35.02 47.29 -23.35
CA ALA A 50 34.20 47.09 -22.16
C ALA A 50 33.30 48.29 -21.80
N GLY A 51 33.61 49.50 -22.28
CA GLY A 51 32.77 50.70 -22.11
C GLY A 51 31.73 50.92 -23.21
N LEU A 52 31.68 50.06 -24.24
CA LEU A 52 30.78 50.28 -25.35
C LEU A 52 29.32 49.96 -24.98
N PRO A 53 28.35 50.83 -25.33
CA PRO A 53 26.92 50.57 -25.12
C PRO A 53 26.43 49.43 -26.02
N ALA A 54 25.25 48.87 -25.70
CA ALA A 54 24.58 47.94 -26.61
C ALA A 54 24.30 48.59 -27.98
N ARG A 55 24.65 47.89 -29.06
CA ARG A 55 24.54 48.36 -30.46
C ARG A 55 23.65 47.40 -31.26
N ASN A 56 23.34 47.72 -32.51
CA ASN A 56 22.32 47.06 -33.34
C ASN A 56 22.52 45.53 -33.53
N GLY A 57 22.17 44.73 -32.52
CA GLY A 57 22.39 43.28 -32.49
C GLY A 57 23.65 42.84 -31.75
N GLU A 58 24.40 43.76 -31.14
CA GLU A 58 25.61 43.51 -30.36
C GLU A 58 25.36 43.77 -28.89
N SER A 59 26.02 42.96 -28.04
CA SER A 59 25.96 43.13 -26.59
C SER A 59 26.64 44.43 -26.16
N GLN A 60 26.28 44.92 -24.98
CA GLN A 60 27.07 45.95 -24.31
C GLN A 60 28.38 45.34 -23.79
N GLY A 61 29.41 46.17 -23.66
CA GLY A 61 30.66 45.76 -23.04
C GLY A 61 30.50 45.44 -21.55
N SER A 62 31.44 44.66 -21.01
CA SER A 62 31.42 44.12 -19.65
C SER A 62 31.42 45.17 -18.53
N ASN A 63 31.73 46.43 -18.85
CA ASN A 63 31.89 47.53 -17.90
C ASN A 63 31.07 48.78 -18.27
N GLU A 64 30.04 48.68 -19.13
CA GLU A 64 29.03 49.72 -19.30
C GLU A 64 28.29 49.92 -17.96
N PRO A 65 28.43 51.08 -17.28
CA PRO A 65 28.33 52.45 -17.82
C PRO A 65 29.62 53.29 -17.77
N ALA A 66 30.78 52.67 -17.63
CA ALA A 66 32.04 53.40 -17.60
C ALA A 66 32.33 54.02 -18.98
N ALA A 67 32.68 55.31 -19.01
CA ALA A 67 33.06 56.04 -20.23
C ALA A 67 34.50 55.68 -20.73
N SER A 68 34.90 54.41 -20.57
CA SER A 68 36.25 53.91 -20.90
C SER A 68 36.50 53.73 -22.41
N GLU A 69 35.43 53.74 -23.19
CA GLU A 69 35.42 53.86 -24.65
C GLU A 69 35.84 55.26 -25.13
N THR A 70 35.93 56.27 -24.23
CA THR A 70 36.35 57.63 -24.56
C THR A 70 37.71 58.01 -23.94
N THR A 71 38.60 58.59 -24.74
CA THR A 71 39.87 59.16 -24.31
C THR A 71 40.07 60.58 -24.85
N SER A 72 40.85 61.42 -24.16
CA SER A 72 41.12 62.79 -24.60
C SER A 72 42.53 63.23 -24.24
N GLY A 73 43.05 64.21 -24.98
CA GLY A 73 44.40 64.70 -24.75
C GLY A 73 44.74 65.93 -25.58
N THR A 74 46.02 66.31 -25.51
CA THR A 74 46.57 67.45 -26.24
C THR A 74 47.88 67.10 -26.92
N ILE A 75 48.10 67.66 -28.11
CA ILE A 75 49.35 67.54 -28.87
C ILE A 75 49.92 68.94 -29.06
N GLY A 76 51.12 69.19 -28.54
CA GLY A 76 51.84 70.45 -28.74
C GLY A 76 52.48 70.50 -30.12
N PHE A 77 52.54 71.68 -30.71
CA PHE A 77 53.34 71.94 -31.90
C PHE A 77 53.91 73.37 -31.86
N SER A 78 54.93 73.62 -32.67
CA SER A 78 55.52 74.96 -32.83
C SER A 78 55.67 75.34 -34.29
N SER A 79 55.42 76.62 -34.59
CA SER A 79 55.63 77.26 -35.88
C SER A 79 55.88 78.76 -35.68
N SER A 80 57.05 79.29 -36.04
CA SER A 80 57.48 80.63 -35.61
C SER A 80 57.07 81.76 -36.56
N ASP A 81 56.67 81.44 -37.78
CA ASP A 81 56.30 82.33 -38.89
C ASP A 81 54.81 82.19 -39.29
N GLY A 82 54.05 81.39 -38.55
CA GLY A 82 52.61 81.21 -38.74
C GLY A 82 52.23 79.78 -39.09
N VAL A 83 50.94 79.54 -39.30
CA VAL A 83 50.40 78.20 -39.62
C VAL A 83 49.46 78.34 -40.80
N SER A 84 49.66 77.54 -41.84
CA SER A 84 48.71 77.43 -42.96
C SER A 84 47.73 76.28 -42.76
N GLU A 85 48.18 75.15 -42.22
CA GLU A 85 47.35 73.96 -42.05
C GLU A 85 47.75 73.18 -40.80
N VAL A 86 46.74 72.73 -40.04
CA VAL A 86 46.88 71.73 -38.98
C VAL A 86 45.89 70.63 -39.29
N SER A 87 46.33 69.37 -39.32
CA SER A 87 45.45 68.23 -39.52
C SER A 87 45.73 67.09 -38.54
N LEU A 88 44.66 66.37 -38.20
CA LEU A 88 44.68 65.16 -37.37
C LEU A 88 43.80 64.11 -38.02
N GLY A 89 44.29 62.87 -38.15
CA GLY A 89 43.54 61.78 -38.77
C GLY A 89 43.25 62.02 -40.27
N GLY A 90 44.05 62.86 -40.94
CA GLY A 90 43.79 63.27 -42.32
C GLY A 90 42.72 64.36 -42.49
N HIS A 91 42.20 64.93 -41.40
CA HIS A 91 41.21 66.01 -41.42
C HIS A 91 41.85 67.36 -41.05
N VAL A 92 41.61 68.39 -41.86
CA VAL A 92 42.05 69.77 -41.59
C VAL A 92 41.23 70.37 -40.45
N LEU A 93 41.91 70.86 -39.42
CA LEU A 93 41.33 71.39 -38.20
C LEU A 93 41.11 72.91 -38.26
N THR A 94 40.23 73.41 -37.40
CA THR A 94 40.00 74.84 -37.17
C THR A 94 40.11 75.18 -35.68
N GLY A 95 39.97 76.46 -35.35
CA GLY A 95 39.87 76.93 -33.96
C GLY A 95 38.59 76.50 -33.23
N ALA A 96 37.61 75.93 -33.93
CA ALA A 96 36.40 75.37 -33.34
C ALA A 96 36.47 73.83 -33.34
N PRO A 97 35.91 73.16 -32.31
CA PRO A 97 35.79 71.69 -32.30
C PRO A 97 35.06 71.17 -33.54
N GLN A 98 35.67 70.21 -34.22
CA GLN A 98 35.10 69.49 -35.36
C GLN A 98 35.09 68.00 -35.05
N THR A 99 33.98 67.33 -35.37
CA THR A 99 33.81 65.90 -35.17
C THR A 99 33.89 65.17 -36.49
N PHE A 100 34.70 64.12 -36.54
CA PHE A 100 34.91 63.23 -37.66
C PHE A 100 34.65 61.81 -37.17
N THR A 101 33.83 61.06 -37.89
CA THR A 101 33.41 59.72 -37.48
C THR A 101 33.68 58.75 -38.61
N ASP A 102 34.32 57.64 -38.29
CA ASP A 102 34.50 56.50 -39.18
C ASP A 102 33.78 55.27 -38.62
N ALA A 103 34.09 54.07 -39.13
CA ALA A 103 33.47 52.83 -38.66
C ALA A 103 33.91 52.44 -37.24
N THR A 104 35.11 52.83 -36.82
CA THR A 104 35.70 52.42 -35.53
C THR A 104 35.43 53.44 -34.42
N GLY A 105 35.45 54.74 -34.72
CA GLY A 105 35.31 55.75 -33.69
C GLY A 105 34.98 57.16 -34.19
N SER A 106 34.80 58.04 -33.22
CA SER A 106 34.45 59.44 -33.39
C SER A 106 35.53 60.33 -32.78
N LEU A 107 36.28 61.02 -33.63
CA LEU A 107 37.31 61.99 -33.26
C LEU A 107 36.73 63.40 -33.26
N THR A 108 36.73 64.05 -32.11
CA THR A 108 36.47 65.50 -31.98
C THR A 108 37.78 66.24 -31.71
N ALA A 109 38.19 67.14 -32.62
CA ALA A 109 39.45 67.86 -32.50
C ALA A 109 39.35 69.34 -32.89
N SER A 110 40.24 70.16 -32.34
CA SER A 110 40.45 71.57 -32.68
C SER A 110 41.89 71.97 -32.37
N TYR A 111 42.32 73.11 -32.88
CA TYR A 111 43.63 73.66 -32.51
C TYR A 111 43.55 75.11 -32.06
N VAL A 112 44.45 75.49 -31.16
CA VAL A 112 44.71 76.88 -30.79
C VAL A 112 46.16 77.18 -31.15
N TYR A 113 46.42 78.34 -31.73
CA TYR A 113 47.76 78.81 -32.08
C TYR A 113 47.96 80.24 -31.60
N ASP A 114 49.06 80.49 -30.90
CA ASP A 114 49.46 81.82 -30.46
C ASP A 114 50.56 82.38 -31.38
N PRO A 115 50.24 83.32 -32.28
CA PRO A 115 51.21 83.88 -33.22
C PRO A 115 52.30 84.71 -32.53
N ALA A 116 52.12 85.12 -31.27
CA ALA A 116 53.14 85.87 -30.54
C ALA A 116 54.25 84.99 -29.98
N THR A 117 53.93 83.73 -29.66
CA THR A 117 54.90 82.76 -29.11
C THR A 117 55.30 81.69 -30.11
N GLY A 118 54.57 81.54 -31.21
CA GLY A 118 54.77 80.50 -32.21
C GLY A 118 54.40 79.10 -31.72
N LEU A 119 53.64 78.98 -30.64
CA LEU A 119 53.22 77.71 -30.06
C LEU A 119 51.75 77.44 -30.36
N GLY A 120 51.44 76.17 -30.64
CA GLY A 120 50.09 75.70 -30.83
C GLY A 120 49.79 74.42 -30.07
N THR A 121 48.52 74.14 -29.90
CA THR A 121 48.02 72.96 -29.21
C THR A 121 46.81 72.43 -29.94
N ILE A 122 46.86 71.16 -30.32
CA ILE A 122 45.71 70.40 -30.80
C ILE A 122 45.05 69.77 -29.59
N SER A 123 43.77 70.04 -29.34
CA SER A 123 42.95 69.34 -28.35
C SER A 123 42.11 68.30 -29.07
N TYR A 124 42.10 67.06 -28.58
CA TYR A 124 41.31 65.98 -29.15
C TYR A 124 40.53 65.19 -28.07
N SER A 125 39.42 64.60 -28.49
CA SER A 125 38.68 63.56 -27.79
C SER A 125 38.34 62.48 -28.82
N TYR A 126 38.61 61.23 -28.50
CA TYR A 126 38.27 60.08 -29.32
C TYR A 126 37.34 59.17 -28.53
N THR A 127 36.22 58.82 -29.13
CA THR A 127 35.26 57.85 -28.58
C THR A 127 35.19 56.67 -29.53
N LEU A 128 35.51 55.48 -29.02
CA LEU A 128 35.25 54.22 -29.72
C LEU A 128 33.73 54.04 -29.82
N ILE A 129 33.24 53.74 -31.01
CA ILE A 129 31.79 53.60 -31.25
C ILE A 129 31.40 52.20 -31.70
N ASP A 130 32.40 51.37 -32.02
CA ASP A 130 32.21 49.99 -32.46
C ASP A 130 33.36 49.12 -31.96
N ASN A 131 33.09 47.84 -31.75
CA ASN A 131 34.09 46.86 -31.34
C ASN A 131 35.05 46.53 -32.50
N THR A 132 36.16 45.90 -32.18
CA THR A 132 37.15 45.44 -33.14
C THR A 132 37.32 43.94 -33.03
N SER A 133 37.74 43.28 -34.11
CA SER A 133 37.81 41.82 -34.17
C SER A 133 39.17 41.28 -33.69
N GLY A 134 39.75 41.80 -32.62
CA GLY A 134 41.00 41.24 -32.08
C GLY A 134 41.64 42.00 -30.91
N ASP A 135 42.39 41.26 -30.10
CA ASP A 135 42.87 41.63 -28.76
C ASP A 135 43.94 42.74 -28.70
N ALA A 136 44.47 43.15 -29.86
CA ALA A 136 45.60 44.10 -29.95
C ALA A 136 45.43 45.10 -31.10
N THR A 137 44.24 45.65 -31.24
CA THR A 137 43.91 46.63 -32.29
C THR A 137 44.30 48.05 -31.88
N SER A 138 44.54 48.90 -32.88
CA SER A 138 44.81 50.32 -32.65
C SER A 138 44.39 51.16 -33.85
N VAL A 139 43.96 52.39 -33.60
CA VAL A 139 43.70 53.39 -34.62
C VAL A 139 44.85 54.37 -34.65
N ASN A 140 45.46 54.52 -35.82
CA ASN A 140 46.58 55.44 -36.04
C ASN A 140 46.07 56.69 -36.76
N LEU A 141 46.18 57.83 -36.09
CA LEU A 141 45.72 59.13 -36.57
C LEU A 141 46.95 60.00 -36.89
N PRO A 142 47.32 60.16 -38.18
CA PRO A 142 48.44 60.99 -38.58
C PRO A 142 48.25 62.45 -38.14
N VAL A 143 49.33 63.07 -37.68
CA VAL A 143 49.36 64.48 -37.27
C VAL A 143 50.25 65.24 -38.24
N ALA A 144 49.75 66.31 -38.84
CA ALA A 144 50.52 67.18 -39.72
C ALA A 144 50.29 68.65 -39.41
N VAL A 145 51.36 69.43 -39.48
CA VAL A 145 51.36 70.89 -39.34
C VAL A 145 52.18 71.44 -40.51
N THR A 146 51.63 72.41 -41.21
CA THR A 146 52.30 73.16 -42.28
C THR A 146 52.30 74.64 -41.90
N ASP A 147 53.45 75.29 -41.98
CA ASP A 147 53.60 76.71 -41.63
C ASP A 147 53.04 77.64 -42.73
N ALA A 148 53.24 78.95 -42.59
CA ALA A 148 52.62 79.94 -43.47
C ALA A 148 53.20 79.99 -44.90
N ASP A 149 54.45 79.57 -45.11
CA ASP A 149 55.13 79.55 -46.42
C ASP A 149 55.22 78.15 -47.06
N GLY A 150 54.80 77.12 -46.33
CA GLY A 150 54.44 75.81 -46.88
C GLY A 150 55.34 74.65 -46.45
N ASP A 151 56.24 74.85 -45.48
CA ASP A 151 57.08 73.78 -44.98
C ASP A 151 56.31 72.87 -44.01
N PRO A 152 56.35 71.53 -44.23
CA PRO A 152 55.69 70.58 -43.37
C PRO A 152 56.57 70.20 -42.18
N ALA A 153 55.95 69.99 -41.02
CA ALA A 153 56.59 69.36 -39.88
C ALA A 153 56.94 67.90 -40.18
N ALA A 154 57.89 67.33 -39.44
CA ALA A 154 58.12 65.89 -39.46
C ALA A 154 56.82 65.14 -39.08
N PRO A 155 56.45 64.05 -39.78
CA PRO A 155 55.18 63.37 -39.53
C PRO A 155 55.02 62.90 -38.09
N GLY A 156 53.92 63.27 -37.44
CA GLY A 156 53.50 62.74 -36.14
C GLY A 156 52.39 61.69 -36.31
N ASN A 157 52.14 60.89 -35.25
CA ASN A 157 51.04 59.94 -35.22
C ASN A 157 50.49 59.80 -33.80
N LEU A 158 49.18 60.00 -33.65
CA LEU A 158 48.45 59.65 -32.43
C LEU A 158 47.93 58.22 -32.58
N ALA A 159 48.44 57.31 -31.75
CA ALA A 159 47.93 55.94 -31.66
C ALA A 159 46.88 55.85 -30.53
N ILE A 160 45.68 55.42 -30.88
CA ILE A 160 44.65 55.01 -29.92
C ILE A 160 44.68 53.49 -29.85
N ASN A 161 45.18 52.94 -28.75
CA ASN A 161 45.13 51.50 -28.49
C ASN A 161 43.72 51.12 -28.05
N ILE A 162 43.19 50.05 -28.60
CA ILE A 162 41.88 49.51 -28.25
C ILE A 162 42.16 48.24 -27.45
N VAL A 163 41.61 48.19 -26.24
CA VAL A 163 41.68 47.00 -25.38
C VAL A 163 40.36 46.26 -25.52
N ASP A 164 40.48 45.04 -26.01
CA ASP A 164 39.37 44.12 -26.23
C ASP A 164 38.65 43.73 -24.92
N ASP A 165 37.41 43.29 -25.06
CA ASP A 165 36.48 42.95 -23.99
C ASP A 165 36.07 41.47 -24.00
N ALA A 166 36.93 40.63 -23.42
CA ALA A 166 36.70 39.20 -23.25
C ALA A 166 35.38 38.83 -22.51
N PRO A 167 34.76 37.68 -22.85
CA PRO A 167 33.55 37.23 -22.19
C PRO A 167 33.85 36.66 -20.80
N THR A 168 32.84 36.65 -19.93
CA THR A 168 32.90 36.03 -18.61
C THR A 168 31.69 35.12 -18.41
N ALA A 169 31.95 33.82 -18.37
CA ALA A 169 30.94 32.82 -18.02
C ALA A 169 30.70 32.80 -16.50
N ILE A 170 29.44 32.75 -16.09
CA ILE A 170 28.96 32.74 -14.70
C ILE A 170 28.37 31.37 -14.41
N ALA A 171 28.75 30.76 -13.29
CA ALA A 171 28.21 29.45 -12.92
C ALA A 171 26.67 29.49 -12.80
N ASP A 172 26.03 28.55 -13.49
CA ASP A 172 24.59 28.36 -13.50
C ASP A 172 24.16 27.25 -12.55
N THR A 173 22.96 27.42 -12.01
CA THR A 173 22.29 26.41 -11.20
C THR A 173 20.84 26.30 -11.65
N ASP A 174 20.38 25.06 -11.76
CA ASP A 174 19.00 24.68 -12.03
C ASP A 174 18.64 23.44 -11.21
N SER A 175 17.37 23.03 -11.21
CA SER A 175 16.90 21.93 -10.37
C SER A 175 15.78 21.10 -10.99
N ILE A 176 15.73 19.82 -10.63
CA ILE A 176 14.59 18.93 -10.88
C ILE A 176 14.02 18.49 -9.54
N ALA A 177 12.72 18.69 -9.34
CA ALA A 177 12.04 18.24 -8.11
C ALA A 177 12.06 16.70 -7.98
N ALA A 178 11.91 16.21 -6.74
CA ALA A 178 11.85 14.78 -6.46
C ALA A 178 10.74 14.09 -7.30
N GLY A 179 11.06 12.95 -7.90
CA GLY A 179 10.13 12.16 -8.74
C GLY A 179 9.77 12.77 -10.09
N GLN A 180 10.32 13.94 -10.44
CA GLN A 180 10.20 14.49 -11.80
C GLN A 180 11.36 13.99 -12.66
N PHE A 181 11.10 13.68 -13.92
CA PHE A 181 12.12 13.18 -14.87
C PHE A 181 12.49 14.19 -15.96
N GLY A 182 11.93 15.40 -15.88
CA GLY A 182 12.28 16.53 -16.74
C GLY A 182 11.33 16.76 -17.93
N PRO A 183 11.73 17.65 -18.87
CA PRO A 183 12.99 18.37 -18.81
C PRO A 183 13.00 19.50 -17.77
N ALA A 184 14.16 19.77 -17.18
CA ALA A 184 14.49 21.10 -16.68
C ALA A 184 15.15 21.91 -17.81
N THR A 185 14.83 23.20 -17.93
CA THR A 185 15.17 24.04 -19.08
C THR A 185 15.59 25.44 -18.65
N GLY A 186 16.49 26.04 -19.43
CA GLY A 186 16.95 27.40 -19.18
C GLY A 186 17.93 27.87 -20.23
N ASN A 187 18.66 28.94 -19.93
CA ASN A 187 19.68 29.48 -20.84
C ASN A 187 20.92 29.97 -20.09
N VAL A 188 22.09 29.37 -20.36
CA VAL A 188 23.37 29.73 -19.71
C VAL A 188 23.90 31.11 -20.13
N LEU A 189 23.55 31.59 -21.34
CA LEU A 189 24.01 32.89 -21.85
C LEU A 189 23.11 34.04 -21.40
N ALA A 190 21.79 33.87 -21.54
CA ALA A 190 20.82 34.91 -21.26
C ALA A 190 20.38 34.93 -19.80
N GLY A 191 20.49 33.80 -19.11
CA GLY A 191 19.91 33.56 -17.79
C GLY A 191 18.39 33.77 -17.74
N GLY A 192 17.86 33.65 -16.52
CA GLY A 192 16.48 34.00 -16.22
C GLY A 192 15.44 32.99 -16.72
N THR A 193 14.22 33.13 -16.20
CA THR A 193 13.22 32.06 -16.34
C THR A 193 12.65 31.94 -17.74
N ASP A 194 12.69 30.75 -18.35
CA ASP A 194 12.09 30.48 -19.65
C ASP A 194 10.59 30.12 -19.55
N GLY A 195 10.14 29.73 -18.35
CA GLY A 195 8.76 29.36 -18.05
C GLY A 195 8.28 28.09 -18.77
N LEU A 196 9.21 27.29 -19.28
CA LEU A 196 8.96 26.01 -19.94
C LEU A 196 8.98 24.84 -18.95
N ASP A 197 9.58 25.02 -17.78
CA ASP A 197 9.52 24.08 -16.67
C ASP A 197 8.87 24.69 -15.40
N VAL A 198 8.80 23.88 -14.34
CA VAL A 198 8.12 24.24 -13.08
C VAL A 198 9.00 25.10 -12.17
N ASN A 199 10.31 25.03 -12.34
CA ASN A 199 11.26 25.70 -11.48
C ASN A 199 11.55 27.11 -12.02
N VAL A 200 12.36 27.89 -11.29
CA VAL A 200 12.65 29.30 -11.62
C VAL A 200 14.14 29.61 -11.56
N THR A 201 14.96 28.57 -11.45
CA THR A 201 16.41 28.64 -11.35
C THR A 201 17.00 28.32 -12.71
N ASP A 202 16.85 29.20 -13.69
CA ASP A 202 17.12 28.87 -15.08
C ASP A 202 18.47 29.45 -15.57
N GLY A 203 19.42 29.62 -14.62
CA GLY A 203 20.73 30.21 -14.85
C GLY A 203 20.84 31.72 -14.62
N ALA A 204 22.07 32.21 -14.64
CA ALA A 204 22.46 33.61 -14.59
C ALA A 204 22.92 34.06 -15.99
N ALA A 205 22.74 35.34 -16.30
CA ALA A 205 23.21 35.86 -17.59
C ALA A 205 24.73 35.95 -17.61
N ASP A 206 25.37 35.35 -18.60
CA ASP A 206 26.79 35.50 -18.87
C ASP A 206 27.11 36.91 -19.40
N THR A 207 28.33 37.38 -19.14
CA THR A 207 28.84 38.60 -19.76
C THR A 207 29.46 38.23 -21.10
N GLN A 208 28.84 38.68 -22.19
CA GLN A 208 29.18 38.24 -23.54
C GLN A 208 30.32 39.00 -24.22
N GLY A 209 30.83 40.08 -23.61
CA GLY A 209 31.72 41.02 -24.29
C GLY A 209 30.96 41.99 -25.20
N ALA A 210 31.67 42.98 -25.76
CA ALA A 210 31.07 44.04 -26.60
C ALA A 210 30.69 43.57 -28.02
N ASP A 211 31.18 42.41 -28.44
CA ASP A 211 31.00 41.78 -29.75
C ASP A 211 30.07 40.54 -29.71
N GLY A 212 29.67 40.12 -28.51
CA GLY A 212 28.69 39.07 -28.25
C GLY A 212 29.31 37.66 -28.23
N ALA A 213 28.69 36.74 -27.49
CA ALA A 213 29.23 35.41 -27.26
C ALA A 213 28.24 34.29 -27.58
N THR A 214 28.79 33.14 -27.92
CA THR A 214 28.05 31.89 -28.17
C THR A 214 28.66 30.74 -27.37
N VAL A 215 27.85 29.75 -27.03
CA VAL A 215 28.39 28.51 -26.44
C VAL A 215 29.12 27.73 -27.54
N VAL A 216 30.36 27.33 -27.27
CA VAL A 216 31.22 26.59 -28.22
C VAL A 216 31.53 25.16 -27.79
N GLY A 217 31.23 24.78 -26.56
CA GLY A 217 31.35 23.39 -26.13
C GLY A 217 30.80 23.13 -24.73
N VAL A 218 30.48 21.87 -24.46
CA VAL A 218 30.06 21.38 -23.15
C VAL A 218 30.51 19.95 -22.92
N THR A 219 30.83 19.62 -21.67
CA THR A 219 31.21 18.28 -21.24
C THR A 219 30.62 17.97 -19.86
N SER A 220 30.39 16.70 -19.58
CA SER A 220 29.98 16.24 -18.24
C SER A 220 31.11 16.41 -17.23
N GLY A 221 30.76 16.75 -16.00
CA GLY A 221 31.66 16.90 -14.86
C GLY A 221 32.27 18.30 -14.75
N THR A 222 33.03 18.52 -13.69
CA THR A 222 33.80 19.74 -13.45
C THR A 222 35.16 19.66 -14.16
N THR A 223 35.27 20.33 -15.31
CA THR A 223 36.56 20.49 -16.01
C THR A 223 37.06 21.92 -15.86
N ASN A 224 38.32 22.10 -15.48
CA ASN A 224 38.93 23.43 -15.37
C ASN A 224 39.64 23.83 -16.67
N SER A 225 38.99 23.61 -17.80
CA SER A 225 39.57 23.83 -19.13
C SER A 225 38.49 24.25 -20.11
N ASP A 226 38.83 25.21 -20.96
CA ASP A 226 37.99 25.60 -22.08
C ASP A 226 37.81 24.44 -23.06
N LEU A 227 36.59 24.28 -23.57
CA LEU A 227 36.22 23.30 -24.57
C LEU A 227 35.62 24.02 -25.77
N ASP A 228 36.42 24.13 -26.83
CA ASP A 228 36.00 24.67 -28.12
C ASP A 228 35.71 23.51 -29.08
N ASP A 229 34.58 22.82 -28.86
CA ASP A 229 34.12 21.69 -29.66
C ASP A 229 32.61 21.74 -29.89
N ALA A 230 32.22 22.38 -30.99
CA ALA A 230 30.83 22.49 -31.41
C ALA A 230 30.16 21.13 -31.66
N GLY A 231 30.91 20.03 -31.79
CA GLY A 231 30.37 18.67 -31.89
C GLY A 231 29.67 18.17 -30.62
N THR A 232 29.88 18.86 -29.49
CA THR A 232 29.21 18.57 -28.21
C THR A 232 27.87 19.29 -28.04
N LEU A 233 27.54 20.24 -28.93
CA LEU A 233 26.33 21.05 -28.85
C LEU A 233 25.15 20.39 -29.59
N GLY A 234 23.93 20.59 -29.08
CA GLY A 234 22.70 20.06 -29.68
C GLY A 234 22.56 18.54 -29.66
N VAL A 235 23.43 17.86 -28.89
CA VAL A 235 23.40 16.41 -28.67
C VAL A 235 23.23 16.10 -27.19
N GLN A 236 22.78 14.89 -26.87
CA GLN A 236 22.64 14.45 -25.49
C GLN A 236 23.99 14.07 -24.89
N ILE A 237 24.38 14.74 -23.82
CA ILE A 237 25.54 14.46 -23.00
C ILE A 237 25.07 13.74 -21.75
N GLN A 238 25.57 12.54 -21.52
CA GLN A 238 25.30 11.78 -20.31
C GLN A 238 26.11 12.37 -19.14
N GLY A 239 25.40 12.88 -18.14
CA GLY A 239 25.94 13.22 -16.82
C GLY A 239 25.87 12.04 -15.86
N ALA A 240 26.08 12.32 -14.56
CA ALA A 240 26.03 11.30 -13.51
C ALA A 240 24.61 10.79 -13.23
N TYR A 241 23.61 11.65 -13.38
CA TYR A 241 22.22 11.37 -12.97
C TYR A 241 21.19 11.75 -14.04
N GLY A 242 21.62 12.20 -15.22
CA GLY A 242 20.73 12.49 -16.32
C GLY A 242 21.46 12.88 -17.59
N LYS A 243 20.70 13.41 -18.54
CA LYS A 243 21.20 13.80 -19.86
C LYS A 243 20.92 15.26 -20.13
N LEU A 244 21.97 16.02 -20.43
CA LEU A 244 21.90 17.42 -20.83
C LEU A 244 21.97 17.53 -22.37
N THR A 245 21.16 18.41 -22.94
CA THR A 245 21.35 18.95 -24.30
C THR A 245 21.53 20.46 -24.17
N LEU A 246 22.67 21.00 -24.61
CA LEU A 246 22.96 22.44 -24.61
C LEU A 246 23.22 22.91 -26.04
N ASN A 247 22.59 24.02 -26.43
CA ASN A 247 22.70 24.60 -27.77
C ASN A 247 23.66 25.79 -27.80
N ALA A 248 24.09 26.18 -29.01
CA ALA A 248 25.01 27.30 -29.20
C ALA A 248 24.44 28.66 -28.77
N ASP A 249 23.11 28.81 -28.74
CA ASP A 249 22.40 29.99 -28.24
C ASP A 249 22.22 30.02 -26.71
N GLY A 250 22.85 29.06 -26.01
CA GLY A 250 22.80 28.92 -24.57
C GLY A 250 21.59 28.16 -24.03
N THR A 251 20.58 27.88 -24.86
CA THR A 251 19.40 27.13 -24.40
C THR A 251 19.76 25.69 -24.05
N TYR A 252 19.25 25.19 -22.92
CA TYR A 252 19.48 23.80 -22.51
C TYR A 252 18.20 23.07 -22.09
N SER A 253 18.31 21.75 -22.11
CA SER A 253 17.28 20.83 -21.61
C SER A 253 17.96 19.64 -20.93
N TYR A 254 17.59 19.37 -19.69
CA TYR A 254 18.11 18.27 -18.89
C TYR A 254 17.00 17.29 -18.49
N ALA A 255 17.22 15.99 -18.70
CA ALA A 255 16.31 14.92 -18.27
C ALA A 255 17.00 14.00 -17.27
N ARG A 256 16.39 13.82 -16.09
CA ARG A 256 16.87 12.94 -15.00
C ARG A 256 16.69 11.47 -15.40
N ASP A 257 17.67 10.63 -15.11
CA ASP A 257 17.59 9.17 -15.30
C ASP A 257 16.73 8.52 -14.18
N ALA A 258 16.05 7.42 -14.49
CA ALA A 258 15.24 6.68 -13.53
C ALA A 258 16.10 6.03 -12.43
N GLY A 259 15.60 6.03 -11.19
CA GLY A 259 16.26 5.36 -10.05
C GLY A 259 17.47 6.11 -9.50
N THR A 260 17.57 7.41 -9.78
CA THR A 260 18.60 8.31 -9.26
C THR A 260 18.29 8.72 -7.83
N PRO A 261 19.27 8.73 -6.91
CA PRO A 261 19.07 9.16 -5.53
C PRO A 261 18.60 10.63 -5.44
N GLY A 262 17.96 11.00 -4.33
CA GLY A 262 17.66 12.39 -4.00
C GLY A 262 18.90 13.12 -3.46
N SER A 263 18.82 14.45 -3.38
CA SER A 263 19.87 15.29 -2.78
C SER A 263 21.25 15.16 -3.45
N VAL A 264 21.27 14.91 -4.77
CA VAL A 264 22.49 14.82 -5.58
C VAL A 264 22.51 15.89 -6.68
N ASP A 265 23.71 16.23 -7.16
CA ASP A 265 23.91 17.21 -8.23
C ASP A 265 24.50 16.52 -9.48
N ASP A 266 23.99 16.87 -10.66
CA ASP A 266 24.66 16.61 -11.93
C ASP A 266 25.34 17.90 -12.42
N VAL A 267 26.59 17.82 -12.84
CA VAL A 267 27.40 19.01 -13.14
C VAL A 267 27.97 18.89 -14.54
N PHE A 268 27.89 19.96 -15.32
CA PHE A 268 28.43 20.06 -16.67
C PHE A 268 29.27 21.32 -16.79
N THR A 269 30.44 21.24 -17.42
CA THR A 269 31.24 22.42 -17.76
C THR A 269 30.91 22.85 -19.19
N TYR A 270 30.57 24.12 -19.38
CA TYR A 270 30.36 24.74 -20.68
C TYR A 270 31.37 25.86 -20.94
N THR A 271 31.59 26.19 -22.21
CA THR A 271 32.51 27.25 -22.65
C THR A 271 31.81 28.18 -23.62
N ILE A 272 31.99 29.48 -23.42
CA ILE A 272 31.52 30.54 -24.31
C ILE A 272 32.71 31.14 -25.04
N LYS A 273 32.47 31.57 -26.28
CA LYS A 273 33.41 32.28 -27.13
C LYS A 273 32.76 33.54 -27.68
N ASP A 274 33.46 34.64 -27.65
CA ASP A 274 33.04 35.89 -28.26
C ASP A 274 33.36 35.95 -29.78
N GLY A 275 33.23 37.13 -30.37
CA GLY A 275 33.33 37.35 -31.82
C GLY A 275 34.77 37.35 -32.34
N ASP A 276 35.76 37.68 -31.51
CA ASP A 276 37.18 37.68 -31.89
C ASP A 276 37.97 36.43 -31.44
N GLY A 277 37.42 35.69 -30.48
CA GLY A 277 37.79 34.30 -30.20
C GLY A 277 38.21 34.02 -28.77
N ASP A 278 38.08 34.99 -27.85
CA ASP A 278 38.34 34.81 -26.44
C ASP A 278 37.35 33.83 -25.79
N LEU A 279 37.87 33.04 -24.85
CA LEU A 279 37.16 31.91 -24.24
C LEU A 279 36.93 32.14 -22.76
N SER A 280 35.77 31.72 -22.28
CA SER A 280 35.46 31.65 -20.85
C SER A 280 34.66 30.38 -20.56
N HIS A 281 34.97 29.67 -19.48
CA HIS A 281 34.24 28.46 -19.09
C HIS A 281 33.77 28.52 -17.64
N THR A 282 32.69 27.80 -17.35
CA THR A 282 32.13 27.63 -16.01
C THR A 282 31.21 26.41 -16.01
N THR A 283 30.43 26.22 -14.94
CA THR A 283 29.57 25.05 -14.76
C THR A 283 28.09 25.38 -14.78
N LEU A 284 27.29 24.48 -15.36
CA LEU A 284 25.87 24.32 -15.11
C LEU A 284 25.67 23.15 -14.12
N THR A 285 25.06 23.44 -12.98
CA THR A 285 24.74 22.44 -11.95
C THR A 285 23.24 22.20 -11.90
N ILE A 286 22.81 20.94 -12.04
CA ILE A 286 21.42 20.52 -11.89
C ILE A 286 21.25 19.79 -10.57
N SER A 287 20.56 20.42 -9.60
CA SER A 287 20.26 19.81 -8.31
C SER A 287 19.01 18.94 -8.38
N ILE A 288 19.11 17.70 -7.90
CA ILE A 288 18.00 16.75 -7.86
C ILE A 288 17.37 16.77 -6.46
N GLY A 289 16.08 17.12 -6.42
CA GLY A 289 15.28 17.14 -5.20
C GLY A 289 15.10 15.76 -4.59
N ASP A 290 14.79 15.77 -3.30
CA ASP A 290 14.72 14.61 -2.41
C ASP A 290 13.30 14.47 -1.82
N ALA A 291 12.77 13.26 -1.80
CA ALA A 291 11.52 12.89 -1.16
C ALA A 291 11.57 11.48 -0.57
N PRO A 292 11.10 11.31 0.69
CA PRO A 292 11.11 10.00 1.34
C PRO A 292 10.19 9.01 0.62
N PRO A 293 10.46 7.71 0.75
CA PRO A 293 9.59 6.69 0.21
C PRO A 293 8.27 6.65 1.02
N VAL A 294 7.23 6.09 0.42
CA VAL A 294 5.89 5.98 1.01
C VAL A 294 5.35 4.57 0.79
N ILE A 295 4.71 4.03 1.83
CA ILE A 295 3.89 2.82 1.78
C ILE A 295 2.43 3.24 2.01
N SER A 296 1.51 2.72 1.23
CA SER A 296 0.08 2.99 1.33
C SER A 296 -0.76 1.75 1.07
N ASP A 297 -2.05 1.85 1.42
CA ASP A 297 -3.05 0.79 1.26
C ASP A 297 -2.83 -0.45 2.14
N LEU A 298 -2.11 -0.29 3.25
CA LEU A 298 -2.10 -1.27 4.34
C LEU A 298 -3.11 -0.89 5.44
N THR A 299 -3.73 -1.91 6.03
CA THR A 299 -4.78 -1.80 7.03
C THR A 299 -4.32 -2.46 8.34
N PRO A 300 -4.15 -1.69 9.43
CA PRO A 300 -3.67 -2.24 10.69
C PRO A 300 -4.70 -3.16 11.37
N GLU A 301 -4.24 -4.01 12.28
CA GLU A 301 -5.06 -4.93 13.10
C GLU A 301 -6.30 -4.26 13.72
N ALA A 302 -6.16 -3.04 14.24
CA ALA A 302 -7.25 -2.31 14.90
C ALA A 302 -8.42 -1.96 13.96
N ARG A 303 -8.25 -2.19 12.65
CA ARG A 303 -9.23 -1.94 11.59
C ARG A 303 -9.61 -3.21 10.82
N GLY A 304 -9.21 -4.39 11.29
CA GLY A 304 -9.55 -5.70 10.70
C GLY A 304 -8.47 -6.32 9.81
N GLY A 305 -7.28 -5.73 9.74
CA GLY A 305 -6.20 -6.26 8.89
C GLY A 305 -6.42 -6.06 7.40
N ASP A 306 -5.46 -6.54 6.60
CA ASP A 306 -5.45 -6.41 5.14
C ASP A 306 -6.20 -7.55 4.44
N VAL A 307 -6.09 -8.76 5.00
CA VAL A 307 -6.65 -9.99 4.45
C VAL A 307 -7.17 -10.82 5.60
N THR A 308 -8.38 -11.36 5.42
CA THR A 308 -8.98 -12.34 6.33
C THR A 308 -8.92 -13.72 5.71
N VAL A 309 -8.50 -14.71 6.49
CA VAL A 309 -8.58 -16.14 6.20
C VAL A 309 -9.34 -16.83 7.32
N ASN A 310 -9.95 -17.99 7.03
CA ASN A 310 -10.80 -18.69 7.99
C ASN A 310 -10.36 -20.14 8.16
N GLU A 311 -10.24 -20.58 9.41
CA GLU A 311 -10.00 -21.95 9.80
C GLU A 311 -11.10 -22.92 9.33
N GLU A 312 -12.34 -22.43 9.15
CA GLU A 312 -13.45 -23.25 8.64
C GLU A 312 -13.11 -23.91 7.30
N ALA A 313 -12.25 -23.26 6.52
CA ALA A 313 -11.87 -23.67 5.18
C ALA A 313 -10.71 -24.67 5.15
N LEU A 314 -10.10 -24.99 6.29
CA LEU A 314 -8.98 -25.92 6.36
C LEU A 314 -9.41 -27.32 5.88
N ASN A 315 -8.78 -27.77 4.80
CA ASN A 315 -8.99 -29.12 4.26
C ASN A 315 -8.38 -30.22 5.16
N VAL A 316 -7.36 -29.85 5.95
CA VAL A 316 -6.72 -30.67 6.96
C VAL A 316 -6.25 -29.74 8.08
N GLY A 317 -6.58 -30.05 9.32
CA GLY A 317 -6.03 -29.44 10.53
C GLY A 317 -5.34 -30.51 11.37
N THR A 318 -4.24 -30.15 12.03
CA THR A 318 -3.53 -30.99 12.98
C THR A 318 -3.45 -30.31 14.34
N PRO A 319 -4.04 -30.89 15.40
CA PRO A 319 -4.53 -32.27 15.51
C PRO A 319 -6.02 -32.46 15.18
N GLY A 320 -6.78 -31.40 14.89
CA GLY A 320 -8.25 -31.40 14.97
C GLY A 320 -9.05 -32.01 13.81
N GLY A 321 -8.45 -32.18 12.63
CA GLY A 321 -9.14 -32.62 11.42
C GLY A 321 -9.53 -31.45 10.50
N PRO A 322 -10.31 -31.67 9.43
CA PRO A 322 -10.75 -30.58 8.57
C PRO A 322 -11.65 -29.60 9.34
N GLY A 323 -11.62 -28.33 8.95
CA GLY A 323 -12.54 -27.32 9.44
C GLY A 323 -14.00 -27.62 9.07
N SER A 324 -14.92 -26.79 9.53
CA SER A 324 -16.36 -27.00 9.39
C SER A 324 -16.89 -26.82 7.95
N ASN A 325 -16.14 -26.18 7.07
CA ASN A 325 -16.46 -25.93 5.67
C ASN A 325 -15.23 -26.10 4.75
N PRO A 326 -14.67 -27.32 4.65
CA PRO A 326 -13.40 -27.58 3.96
C PRO A 326 -13.51 -27.45 2.42
N ALA A 327 -14.73 -27.28 1.89
CA ALA A 327 -14.97 -27.02 0.47
C ALA A 327 -14.79 -25.53 0.10
N SER A 328 -14.67 -24.65 1.10
CA SER A 328 -14.32 -23.24 0.92
C SER A 328 -12.88 -23.10 0.41
N THR A 329 -12.51 -21.88 0.02
CA THR A 329 -11.14 -21.50 -0.33
C THR A 329 -10.62 -20.37 0.57
N ALA A 330 -11.30 -20.12 1.69
CA ALA A 330 -11.01 -19.01 2.59
C ALA A 330 -9.77 -19.25 3.47
N GLU A 331 -9.12 -20.41 3.37
CA GLU A 331 -7.80 -20.66 3.92
C GLU A 331 -6.71 -19.92 3.13
N THR A 332 -7.03 -19.37 1.95
CA THR A 332 -6.13 -18.53 1.16
C THR A 332 -6.74 -17.17 0.87
N GLY A 333 -6.00 -16.13 1.20
CA GLY A 333 -6.35 -14.75 0.91
C GLY A 333 -5.32 -14.07 0.01
N THR A 334 -5.77 -13.14 -0.82
CA THR A 334 -4.89 -12.35 -1.69
C THR A 334 -5.05 -10.88 -1.40
N GLY A 335 -3.96 -10.13 -1.39
CA GLY A 335 -3.99 -8.70 -1.13
C GLY A 335 -2.98 -7.93 -1.96
N THR A 336 -3.12 -6.61 -1.94
CA THR A 336 -2.19 -5.68 -2.57
C THR A 336 -1.99 -4.47 -1.70
N PHE A 337 -0.80 -3.91 -1.73
CA PHE A 337 -0.51 -2.59 -1.18
C PHE A 337 0.34 -1.81 -2.19
N THR A 338 0.51 -0.51 -1.97
CA THR A 338 1.24 0.36 -2.89
C THR A 338 2.50 0.92 -2.24
N ILE A 339 3.57 1.00 -3.02
CA ILE A 339 4.83 1.62 -2.65
C ILE A 339 5.20 2.70 -3.66
N SER A 340 5.74 3.81 -3.18
CA SER A 340 6.25 4.89 -4.02
C SER A 340 7.59 5.37 -3.47
N SER A 341 8.58 5.51 -4.35
CA SER A 341 9.87 6.08 -4.02
C SER A 341 10.32 6.97 -5.18
N PRO A 342 10.11 8.29 -5.07
CA PRO A 342 10.50 9.27 -6.09
C PRO A 342 11.99 9.22 -6.45
N ASP A 343 12.82 8.84 -5.48
CA ASP A 343 14.28 8.76 -5.59
C ASP A 343 14.81 7.35 -5.86
N GLY A 344 13.91 6.46 -6.30
CA GLY A 344 14.24 5.10 -6.68
C GLY A 344 14.29 4.15 -5.48
N ILE A 345 13.79 2.93 -5.69
CA ILE A 345 13.73 1.91 -4.65
C ILE A 345 15.09 1.21 -4.54
N ALA A 346 15.71 1.24 -3.36
CA ALA A 346 16.85 0.39 -3.05
C ALA A 346 16.38 -1.01 -2.61
N SER A 347 15.46 -1.09 -1.64
CA SER A 347 14.97 -2.38 -1.14
C SER A 347 13.54 -2.34 -0.59
N LEU A 348 12.88 -3.51 -0.64
CA LEU A 348 11.63 -3.80 0.05
C LEU A 348 11.80 -5.09 0.83
N THR A 349 11.49 -5.07 2.12
CA THR A 349 11.40 -6.27 2.96
C THR A 349 10.04 -6.41 3.60
N ILE A 350 9.54 -7.64 3.73
CA ILE A 350 8.29 -7.98 4.40
C ILE A 350 8.59 -9.15 5.35
N GLY A 351 8.27 -9.00 6.64
CA GLY A 351 8.59 -10.01 7.65
C GLY A 351 10.10 -10.28 7.77
N GLY A 352 10.95 -9.31 7.43
CA GLY A 352 12.41 -9.45 7.38
C GLY A 352 12.97 -10.11 6.11
N GLN A 353 12.11 -10.58 5.20
CA GLN A 353 12.52 -11.19 3.93
C GLN A 353 12.54 -10.16 2.80
N ALA A 354 13.61 -10.15 1.99
CA ALA A 354 13.78 -9.18 0.91
C ALA A 354 13.07 -9.63 -0.38
N PHE A 355 12.31 -8.71 -0.98
CA PHE A 355 11.58 -8.92 -2.25
C PHE A 355 11.99 -7.93 -3.34
N ILE A 356 12.54 -6.77 -2.96
CA ILE A 356 13.26 -5.88 -3.88
C ILE A 356 14.68 -5.70 -3.34
N THR A 357 15.68 -5.83 -4.21
CA THR A 357 17.09 -5.58 -3.88
C THR A 357 17.75 -4.87 -5.04
N ASN A 358 18.37 -3.71 -4.77
CA ASN A 358 18.94 -2.81 -5.78
C ASN A 358 17.92 -2.48 -6.89
N GLY A 359 16.68 -2.19 -6.50
CA GLY A 359 15.57 -1.88 -7.42
C GLY A 359 15.03 -3.08 -8.22
N VAL A 360 15.56 -4.28 -8.04
CA VAL A 360 15.11 -5.49 -8.77
C VAL A 360 14.15 -6.30 -7.91
N PHE A 361 12.92 -6.50 -8.40
CA PHE A 361 11.94 -7.37 -7.77
C PHE A 361 12.23 -8.86 -8.02
N THR A 362 12.06 -9.68 -6.98
CA THR A 362 12.09 -11.14 -7.05
C THR A 362 10.92 -11.69 -6.26
N ALA A 363 10.01 -12.40 -6.94
CA ALA A 363 8.91 -13.09 -6.28
C ALA A 363 9.44 -14.22 -5.38
N GLY A 364 8.76 -14.46 -4.27
CA GLY A 364 9.17 -15.47 -3.31
C GLY A 364 8.13 -15.69 -2.22
N SER A 365 8.41 -16.63 -1.33
CA SER A 365 7.58 -16.90 -0.17
C SER A 365 8.44 -17.29 1.03
N PHE A 366 7.84 -17.19 2.21
CA PHE A 366 8.43 -17.68 3.44
C PHE A 366 7.36 -18.25 4.37
N THR A 367 7.80 -19.11 5.29
CA THR A 367 6.95 -19.64 6.36
C THR A 367 6.84 -18.59 7.46
N THR A 368 5.61 -18.26 7.86
CA THR A 368 5.33 -17.28 8.91
C THR A 368 5.70 -17.86 10.28
N PRO A 369 5.77 -17.04 11.35
CA PRO A 369 6.06 -17.52 12.70
C PRO A 369 5.09 -18.62 13.17
N GLU A 370 3.83 -18.54 12.77
CA GLU A 370 2.80 -19.53 13.12
C GLU A 370 2.80 -20.77 12.20
N GLY A 371 3.62 -20.76 11.15
CA GLY A 371 3.80 -21.93 10.26
C GLY A 371 3.06 -21.83 8.93
N ASN A 372 2.35 -20.72 8.68
CA ASN A 372 1.61 -20.43 7.45
C ASN A 372 2.54 -19.98 6.33
N THR A 373 2.01 -19.73 5.13
CA THR A 373 2.81 -19.25 3.99
C THR A 373 2.36 -17.87 3.54
N LEU A 374 3.28 -16.90 3.56
CA LEU A 374 3.12 -15.62 2.89
C LEU A 374 3.99 -15.59 1.63
N ALA A 375 3.37 -15.36 0.47
CA ALA A 375 4.04 -15.27 -0.83
C ALA A 375 3.82 -13.89 -1.45
N VAL A 376 4.90 -13.21 -1.82
CA VAL A 376 4.85 -11.96 -2.58
C VAL A 376 5.05 -12.32 -4.04
N THR A 377 4.01 -12.10 -4.83
CA THR A 377 3.84 -12.73 -6.14
C THR A 377 4.19 -11.80 -7.29
N ALA A 378 3.97 -10.49 -7.14
CA ALA A 378 4.24 -9.52 -8.20
C ALA A 378 4.55 -8.12 -7.66
N TYR A 379 5.24 -7.34 -8.49
CA TYR A 379 5.43 -5.91 -8.34
C TYR A 379 5.26 -5.22 -9.70
N ASP A 380 4.38 -4.23 -9.78
CA ASP A 380 4.20 -3.38 -10.94
C ASP A 380 4.93 -2.04 -10.73
N ALA A 381 6.07 -1.87 -11.41
CA ALA A 381 6.90 -0.68 -11.30
C ALA A 381 6.24 0.60 -11.83
N ALA A 382 5.21 0.52 -12.65
CA ALA A 382 4.52 1.71 -13.18
C ALA A 382 3.51 2.28 -12.18
N THR A 383 2.88 1.42 -11.39
CA THR A 383 1.83 1.78 -10.42
C THR A 383 2.30 1.72 -8.97
N GLY A 384 3.44 1.08 -8.70
CA GLY A 384 3.93 0.84 -7.36
C GLY A 384 3.22 -0.30 -6.63
N GLN A 385 2.35 -1.05 -7.30
CA GLN A 385 1.55 -2.09 -6.66
C GLN A 385 2.39 -3.34 -6.36
N VAL A 386 2.34 -3.80 -5.10
CA VAL A 386 2.87 -5.09 -4.65
C VAL A 386 1.70 -6.04 -4.43
N SER A 387 1.75 -7.23 -5.01
CA SER A 387 0.72 -8.27 -4.82
C SER A 387 1.27 -9.41 -3.97
N TYR A 388 0.44 -9.94 -3.09
CA TYR A 388 0.78 -11.07 -2.23
C TYR A 388 -0.40 -12.03 -2.04
N THR A 389 -0.09 -13.24 -1.61
CA THR A 389 -1.04 -14.26 -1.18
C THR A 389 -0.61 -14.81 0.16
N TYR A 390 -1.56 -14.99 1.07
CA TYR A 390 -1.37 -15.68 2.32
C TYR A 390 -2.18 -16.97 2.31
N THR A 391 -1.59 -18.07 2.77
CA THR A 391 -2.26 -19.37 2.91
C THR A 391 -2.08 -19.88 4.32
N LEU A 392 -3.20 -20.04 5.01
CA LEU A 392 -3.35 -20.75 6.27
C LEU A 392 -3.14 -22.24 6.02
N LEU A 393 -2.24 -22.87 6.77
CA LEU A 393 -1.85 -24.25 6.57
C LEU A 393 -2.29 -25.19 7.68
N ASP A 394 -2.54 -24.64 8.86
CA ASP A 394 -3.03 -25.38 10.02
C ASP A 394 -3.94 -24.48 10.86
N ASN A 395 -4.64 -25.09 11.82
CA ASN A 395 -5.38 -24.35 12.82
C ASN A 395 -4.41 -23.66 13.79
N GLU A 396 -4.79 -22.47 14.23
CA GLU A 396 -4.02 -21.63 15.13
C GLU A 396 -4.61 -21.65 16.53
N ALA A 397 -3.82 -21.20 17.51
CA ALA A 397 -4.25 -21.14 18.89
C ALA A 397 -5.03 -19.85 19.18
N HIS A 398 -6.35 -19.95 19.18
CA HIS A 398 -7.26 -18.84 19.50
C HIS A 398 -7.48 -18.64 21.03
N PRO A 399 -7.95 -17.46 21.46
CA PRO A 399 -8.39 -17.23 22.83
C PRO A 399 -9.62 -18.07 23.21
N THR A 400 -9.42 -18.99 24.15
CA THR A 400 -10.43 -19.96 24.61
C THR A 400 -11.82 -19.39 24.92
N ALA A 401 -12.87 -20.08 24.43
CA ALA A 401 -14.28 -19.92 24.84
C ALA A 401 -14.89 -18.54 24.56
N LEU A 402 -14.63 -17.98 23.38
CA LEU A 402 -15.17 -16.67 22.95
C LEU A 402 -16.04 -16.75 21.69
N GLY A 403 -16.34 -17.96 21.19
CA GLY A 403 -16.94 -18.13 19.87
C GLY A 403 -15.99 -17.63 18.78
N GLU A 404 -16.55 -17.41 17.59
CA GLU A 404 -15.80 -16.94 16.43
C GLU A 404 -15.05 -15.64 16.74
N ASN A 405 -13.73 -15.70 16.65
CA ASN A 405 -12.84 -14.63 17.06
C ASN A 405 -11.62 -14.53 16.11
N SER A 406 -10.81 -13.48 16.30
CA SER A 406 -9.69 -13.14 15.41
C SER A 406 -8.35 -13.35 16.10
N LEU A 407 -7.41 -13.94 15.37
CA LEU A 407 -5.98 -13.96 15.67
C LEU A 407 -5.23 -13.21 14.55
N PHE A 408 -4.46 -12.18 14.91
CA PHE A 408 -3.74 -11.37 13.92
C PHE A 408 -2.27 -11.76 13.80
N GLU A 409 -1.81 -12.00 12.56
CA GLU A 409 -0.39 -12.07 12.22
C GLU A 409 0.07 -10.75 11.60
N ASN A 410 1.12 -10.15 12.18
CA ASN A 410 1.64 -8.84 11.79
C ASN A 410 3.05 -8.95 11.20
N PHE A 411 3.21 -8.50 9.95
CA PHE A 411 4.48 -8.52 9.21
C PHE A 411 4.99 -7.10 8.98
N ALA A 412 6.16 -6.78 9.52
CA ALA A 412 6.80 -5.49 9.26
C ALA A 412 7.15 -5.35 7.77
N VAL A 413 6.72 -4.25 7.16
CA VAL A 413 7.03 -3.84 5.79
C VAL A 413 7.99 -2.66 5.85
N VAL A 414 9.18 -2.83 5.28
CA VAL A 414 10.22 -1.78 5.26
C VAL A 414 10.62 -1.52 3.83
N LEU A 415 10.40 -0.29 3.38
CA LEU A 415 10.78 0.24 2.08
C LEU A 415 11.91 1.24 2.26
N THR A 416 13.00 1.06 1.53
CA THR A 416 14.19 1.94 1.57
C THR A 416 14.51 2.41 0.15
N ASP A 417 14.79 3.69 -0.01
CA ASP A 417 15.19 4.30 -1.28
C ASP A 417 16.72 4.36 -1.46
N GLN A 418 17.17 4.93 -2.57
CA GLN A 418 18.58 4.94 -2.98
C GLN A 418 19.47 5.87 -2.15
N ASP A 419 18.91 6.84 -1.43
CA ASP A 419 19.65 7.71 -0.50
C ASP A 419 19.56 7.23 0.97
N GLY A 420 18.76 6.20 1.24
CA GLY A 420 18.75 5.46 2.49
C GLY A 420 17.64 5.90 3.45
N GLN A 421 16.72 6.77 3.03
CA GLN A 421 15.49 7.02 3.76
C GLN A 421 14.58 5.80 3.73
N SER A 422 13.67 5.69 4.71
CA SER A 422 12.81 4.52 4.82
C SER A 422 11.40 4.86 5.27
N ALA A 423 10.45 4.12 4.72
CA ALA A 423 9.07 4.03 5.19
C ALA A 423 8.86 2.66 5.84
N ASN A 424 8.07 2.66 6.91
CA ASN A 424 7.74 1.46 7.67
C ASN A 424 6.24 1.38 7.83
N ASP A 425 5.68 0.20 7.65
CA ASP A 425 4.27 -0.10 7.87
C ASP A 425 4.12 -1.57 8.29
N THR A 426 2.89 -2.02 8.54
CA THR A 426 2.60 -3.40 8.94
C THR A 426 1.55 -3.99 8.00
N LEU A 427 1.89 -5.12 7.38
CA LEU A 427 0.93 -6.00 6.72
C LEU A 427 0.31 -6.91 7.78
N THR A 428 -1.00 -6.86 7.93
CA THR A 428 -1.73 -7.62 8.94
C THR A 428 -2.65 -8.65 8.30
N ILE A 429 -2.58 -9.89 8.76
CA ILE A 429 -3.50 -10.97 8.36
C ILE A 429 -4.41 -11.30 9.54
N ASP A 430 -5.70 -11.40 9.30
CA ASP A 430 -6.73 -11.80 10.25
C ASP A 430 -7.06 -13.28 10.02
N VAL A 431 -6.70 -14.14 10.97
CA VAL A 431 -7.10 -15.55 11.01
C VAL A 431 -8.36 -15.62 11.86
N VAL A 432 -9.45 -16.10 11.27
CA VAL A 432 -10.75 -16.26 11.95
C VAL A 432 -10.90 -17.70 12.39
N ASP A 433 -11.29 -17.84 13.65
CA ASP A 433 -11.51 -19.11 14.35
C ASP A 433 -12.68 -19.91 13.78
N ASP A 434 -12.62 -21.24 13.91
CA ASP A 434 -13.67 -22.16 13.48
C ASP A 434 -14.38 -22.81 14.66
N VAL A 435 -15.65 -22.46 14.86
CA VAL A 435 -16.43 -22.88 16.03
C VAL A 435 -17.15 -24.23 15.83
N PRO A 436 -17.53 -24.93 16.92
CA PRO A 436 -18.17 -26.22 16.79
C PRO A 436 -19.64 -26.07 16.42
N THR A 437 -20.16 -27.01 15.64
CA THR A 437 -21.57 -27.09 15.22
C THR A 437 -22.18 -28.43 15.63
N ALA A 438 -23.09 -28.39 16.61
CA ALA A 438 -23.86 -29.55 17.04
C ALA A 438 -25.18 -29.71 16.26
N HIS A 439 -25.46 -30.92 15.79
CA HIS A 439 -26.63 -31.31 15.02
C HIS A 439 -27.60 -32.13 15.88
N ALA A 440 -28.89 -31.74 15.87
CA ALA A 440 -29.87 -32.46 16.67
C ALA A 440 -30.06 -33.91 16.19
N ASN A 441 -30.08 -34.87 17.13
CA ASN A 441 -30.35 -36.27 16.82
C ASN A 441 -31.77 -36.68 17.23
N THR A 442 -32.25 -37.76 16.62
CA THR A 442 -33.51 -38.39 16.96
C THR A 442 -33.36 -39.91 17.03
N ASN A 443 -34.09 -40.55 17.93
CA ASN A 443 -34.21 -42.01 17.99
C ASN A 443 -35.61 -42.38 18.49
N SER A 444 -35.96 -43.66 18.43
CA SER A 444 -37.28 -44.15 18.83
C SER A 444 -37.19 -45.48 19.56
N VAL A 445 -38.09 -45.70 20.52
CA VAL A 445 -38.15 -46.94 21.29
C VAL A 445 -39.59 -47.30 21.66
N ALA A 446 -39.89 -48.58 21.91
CA ALA A 446 -41.14 -48.98 22.56
C ALA A 446 -41.01 -48.77 24.07
N GLU A 447 -42.13 -48.56 24.77
CA GLU A 447 -42.10 -48.50 26.24
C GLU A 447 -41.54 -49.80 26.86
N GLY A 448 -40.82 -49.63 27.98
CA GLY A 448 -40.10 -50.71 28.66
C GLY A 448 -38.84 -51.23 27.93
N ALA A 449 -38.55 -50.77 26.71
CA ALA A 449 -37.38 -51.18 25.95
C ALA A 449 -36.24 -50.15 26.02
N ILE A 450 -35.06 -50.58 25.57
CA ILE A 450 -33.83 -49.77 25.54
C ILE A 450 -33.49 -49.40 24.10
N ALA A 451 -33.13 -48.13 23.88
CA ALA A 451 -32.51 -47.65 22.65
C ALA A 451 -31.05 -47.20 22.91
N THR A 452 -30.16 -47.45 21.97
CA THR A 452 -28.76 -47.03 22.01
C THR A 452 -28.39 -46.24 20.77
N GLY A 453 -27.42 -45.33 20.87
CA GLY A 453 -26.91 -44.56 19.74
C GLY A 453 -25.67 -43.75 20.11
N ASN A 454 -25.31 -42.81 19.25
CA ASN A 454 -24.25 -41.84 19.47
C ASN A 454 -24.66 -40.44 18.98
N VAL A 455 -24.69 -39.45 19.86
CA VAL A 455 -25.09 -38.08 19.49
C VAL A 455 -24.09 -37.39 18.54
N LEU A 456 -22.82 -37.80 18.56
CA LEU A 456 -21.78 -37.16 17.75
C LEU A 456 -21.72 -37.67 16.30
N SER A 457 -22.26 -38.87 16.02
CA SER A 457 -22.06 -39.54 14.73
C SER A 457 -23.32 -40.15 14.12
N ASP A 458 -24.44 -40.14 14.83
CA ASP A 458 -25.69 -40.68 14.30
C ASP A 458 -26.40 -39.61 13.46
N ALA A 459 -26.84 -40.01 12.27
CA ALA A 459 -27.47 -39.17 11.26
C ALA A 459 -26.52 -38.14 10.62
N THR A 460 -26.41 -36.93 11.20
CA THR A 460 -25.49 -35.89 10.74
C THR A 460 -24.46 -35.70 11.83
N ASP A 461 -23.19 -35.88 11.50
CA ASP A 461 -22.10 -35.79 12.47
C ASP A 461 -22.03 -34.38 13.07
N ASP A 462 -21.76 -34.32 14.37
CA ASP A 462 -21.36 -33.07 15.01
C ASP A 462 -19.98 -32.66 14.50
N VAL A 463 -19.81 -31.37 14.25
CA VAL A 463 -18.56 -30.79 13.72
C VAL A 463 -17.87 -30.04 14.85
N PHE A 464 -16.60 -30.34 15.09
CA PHE A 464 -15.83 -29.75 16.18
C PHE A 464 -14.98 -28.56 15.79
N GLY A 465 -15.03 -28.10 14.54
CA GLY A 465 -14.10 -27.10 14.04
C GLY A 465 -12.73 -27.69 13.70
N ALA A 466 -11.80 -26.83 13.29
CA ALA A 466 -10.46 -27.21 12.82
C ALA A 466 -9.50 -27.66 13.94
N ASP A 467 -9.76 -27.24 15.17
CA ASP A 467 -9.04 -27.58 16.40
C ASP A 467 -9.46 -28.96 16.98
N GLY A 468 -10.65 -29.43 16.61
CA GLY A 468 -11.19 -30.75 16.88
C GLY A 468 -11.76 -30.91 18.28
N ALA A 469 -12.15 -32.12 18.68
CA ALA A 469 -12.87 -32.31 19.95
C ALA A 469 -12.02 -32.03 21.20
N ALA A 470 -12.65 -31.49 22.24
CA ALA A 470 -12.04 -31.27 23.55
C ALA A 470 -11.33 -32.51 24.12
N PRO A 471 -10.23 -32.33 24.88
CA PRO A 471 -9.57 -33.42 25.60
C PRO A 471 -10.54 -34.14 26.57
N GLY A 472 -10.74 -35.45 26.36
CA GLY A 472 -11.61 -36.28 27.22
C GLY A 472 -12.95 -36.65 26.59
N GLY A 473 -13.25 -36.16 25.39
CA GLY A 473 -14.44 -36.47 24.61
C GLY A 473 -15.19 -35.20 24.22
N GLY A 474 -15.91 -35.25 23.10
CA GLY A 474 -16.54 -34.07 22.53
C GLY A 474 -17.79 -33.59 23.26
N VAL A 475 -18.47 -34.43 24.04
CA VAL A 475 -19.66 -34.02 24.82
C VAL A 475 -19.23 -33.59 26.22
N VAL A 476 -19.61 -32.38 26.63
CA VAL A 476 -19.27 -31.81 27.95
C VAL A 476 -20.45 -31.74 28.93
N GLY A 477 -21.68 -31.85 28.44
CA GLY A 477 -22.83 -31.94 29.33
C GLY A 477 -24.13 -32.37 28.69
N VAL A 478 -25.07 -32.76 29.54
CA VAL A 478 -26.42 -33.19 29.18
C VAL A 478 -27.42 -32.87 30.29
N ALA A 479 -28.63 -32.47 29.91
CA ALA A 479 -29.74 -32.24 30.82
C ALA A 479 -31.10 -32.58 30.16
N ALA A 480 -32.12 -32.84 30.97
CA ALA A 480 -33.48 -33.00 30.48
C ALA A 480 -34.05 -31.65 30.00
N GLY A 481 -34.85 -31.68 28.93
CA GLY A 481 -35.48 -30.52 28.32
C GLY A 481 -34.90 -30.16 26.95
N SER A 482 -35.30 -29.00 26.44
CA SER A 482 -35.04 -28.58 25.06
C SER A 482 -34.43 -27.16 24.95
N ASN A 483 -33.88 -26.63 26.04
CA ASN A 483 -33.33 -25.27 26.06
C ASN A 483 -31.92 -25.25 25.47
N THR A 484 -31.78 -24.87 24.21
CA THR A 484 -30.48 -24.72 23.55
C THR A 484 -29.85 -23.34 23.71
N ALA A 485 -30.54 -22.38 24.36
CA ALA A 485 -30.03 -21.02 24.54
C ALA A 485 -28.95 -20.90 25.63
N SER A 486 -28.67 -21.98 26.36
CA SER A 486 -27.65 -22.00 27.41
C SER A 486 -26.93 -23.34 27.39
N PRO A 487 -25.59 -23.34 27.30
CA PRO A 487 -24.81 -24.57 27.38
C PRO A 487 -25.06 -25.32 28.68
N VAL A 488 -24.98 -26.65 28.61
CA VAL A 488 -25.09 -27.54 29.75
C VAL A 488 -23.75 -28.22 30.02
N SER A 489 -23.41 -28.41 31.28
CA SER A 489 -22.14 -29.03 31.71
C SER A 489 -22.40 -30.13 32.73
N GLY A 490 -21.70 -31.27 32.60
CA GLY A 490 -21.84 -32.43 33.50
C GLY A 490 -23.03 -33.33 33.16
N GLY A 491 -23.36 -34.26 34.06
CA GLY A 491 -24.46 -35.22 33.85
C GLY A 491 -24.10 -36.46 33.01
N LEU A 492 -22.84 -36.60 32.61
CA LEU A 492 -22.36 -37.68 31.74
C LEU A 492 -21.98 -38.95 32.51
N GLY A 493 -22.24 -40.12 31.92
CA GLY A 493 -21.79 -41.45 32.38
C GLY A 493 -22.24 -41.91 33.77
N GLY A 494 -23.06 -41.11 34.47
CA GLY A 494 -23.46 -41.29 35.86
C GLY A 494 -24.78 -42.07 36.04
N ALA A 495 -25.61 -41.63 36.99
CA ALA A 495 -26.88 -42.27 37.37
C ALA A 495 -28.00 -42.16 36.30
N GLY A 496 -27.72 -41.56 35.15
CA GLY A 496 -28.68 -41.22 34.12
C GLY A 496 -29.43 -39.91 34.38
N ILE A 497 -29.96 -39.32 33.31
CA ILE A 497 -30.80 -38.13 33.28
C ILE A 497 -32.24 -38.61 33.11
N ALA A 498 -33.06 -38.39 34.13
CA ALA A 498 -34.47 -38.77 34.10
C ALA A 498 -35.25 -37.89 33.12
N GLY A 499 -35.85 -38.52 32.12
CA GLY A 499 -36.94 -37.97 31.33
C GLY A 499 -38.30 -38.23 32.00
N THR A 500 -39.38 -37.94 31.27
CA THR A 500 -40.74 -38.23 31.73
C THR A 500 -41.10 -39.70 31.49
N TYR A 501 -40.58 -40.30 30.43
CA TYR A 501 -40.96 -41.63 29.96
C TYR A 501 -39.80 -42.63 29.96
N GLY A 502 -38.61 -42.22 30.41
CA GLY A 502 -37.44 -43.07 30.51
C GLY A 502 -36.24 -42.34 31.10
N THR A 503 -35.08 -42.99 31.10
CA THR A 503 -33.81 -42.44 31.63
C THR A 503 -32.71 -42.52 30.58
N LEU A 504 -32.04 -41.39 30.29
CA LEU A 504 -30.91 -41.31 29.37
C LEU A 504 -29.58 -41.39 30.11
N THR A 505 -28.67 -42.26 29.67
CA THR A 505 -27.25 -42.23 30.05
C THR A 505 -26.43 -41.88 28.81
N LEU A 506 -25.82 -40.69 28.80
CA LEU A 506 -24.94 -40.20 27.73
C LEU A 506 -23.50 -40.09 28.23
N ASN A 507 -22.53 -40.54 27.43
CA ASN A 507 -21.11 -40.48 27.73
C ASN A 507 -20.40 -39.34 26.99
N ALA A 508 -19.21 -38.96 27.44
CA ALA A 508 -18.40 -37.90 26.82
C ALA A 508 -17.99 -38.20 25.36
N ASN A 509 -17.92 -39.48 24.98
CA ASN A 509 -17.66 -39.91 23.60
C ASN A 509 -18.92 -39.92 22.71
N GLY A 510 -20.03 -39.37 23.19
CA GLY A 510 -21.31 -39.30 22.48
C GLY A 510 -22.19 -40.54 22.57
N SER A 511 -21.64 -41.70 22.94
CA SER A 511 -22.43 -42.93 23.07
C SER A 511 -23.49 -42.81 24.17
N TYR A 512 -24.71 -43.25 23.89
CA TYR A 512 -25.81 -43.21 24.84
C TYR A 512 -26.67 -44.47 24.86
N SER A 513 -27.37 -44.64 25.98
CA SER A 513 -28.46 -45.60 26.16
C SER A 513 -29.65 -44.87 26.79
N TYR A 514 -30.85 -45.10 26.26
CA TYR A 514 -32.09 -44.61 26.80
C TYR A 514 -32.97 -45.79 27.21
N ASP A 515 -33.34 -45.85 28.49
CA ASP A 515 -34.14 -46.91 29.09
C ASP A 515 -35.58 -46.42 29.30
N GLY A 516 -36.51 -46.89 28.48
CA GLY A 516 -37.92 -46.50 28.52
C GLY A 516 -38.63 -47.14 29.72
N PHE A 517 -39.41 -46.37 30.45
CA PHE A 517 -40.24 -46.89 31.54
C PHE A 517 -41.39 -47.73 30.98
N ALA A 518 -41.61 -48.90 31.57
CA ALA A 518 -42.76 -49.74 31.24
C ALA A 518 -44.07 -49.12 31.75
N ASN A 519 -45.17 -49.29 31.01
CA ASN A 519 -46.50 -48.76 31.32
C ASN A 519 -46.59 -47.23 31.44
N ALA A 520 -45.66 -46.50 30.82
CA ALA A 520 -45.55 -45.05 30.97
C ALA A 520 -46.09 -44.30 29.75
N VAL A 521 -46.22 -44.95 28.59
CA VAL A 521 -46.46 -44.26 27.33
C VAL A 521 -47.95 -44.32 26.95
N PRO A 522 -48.61 -43.18 26.67
CA PRO A 522 -49.99 -43.18 26.17
C PRO A 522 -50.12 -43.80 24.78
N ALA A 523 -51.30 -44.29 24.42
CA ALA A 523 -51.59 -44.89 23.11
C ALA A 523 -51.26 -43.99 21.88
N GLY A 524 -51.20 -42.67 22.06
CA GLY A 524 -50.80 -41.72 21.02
C GLY A 524 -49.28 -41.58 20.82
N GLY A 525 -48.47 -42.30 21.61
CA GLY A 525 -47.03 -42.11 21.71
C GLY A 525 -46.65 -40.95 22.64
N ALA A 526 -45.34 -40.84 22.90
CA ALA A 526 -44.77 -39.80 23.76
C ALA A 526 -43.37 -39.40 23.28
N THR A 527 -42.79 -38.38 23.91
CA THR A 527 -41.44 -37.91 23.60
C THR A 527 -40.73 -37.45 24.86
N ASP A 528 -39.46 -37.84 24.98
CA ASP A 528 -38.49 -37.21 25.87
C ASP A 528 -37.46 -36.44 25.03
N THR A 529 -37.14 -35.22 25.45
CA THR A 529 -36.09 -34.39 24.83
C THR A 529 -35.02 -34.11 25.86
N PHE A 530 -33.76 -34.24 25.43
CA PHE A 530 -32.58 -33.92 26.21
C PHE A 530 -31.76 -32.89 25.45
N VAL A 531 -31.22 -31.91 26.15
CA VAL A 531 -30.24 -30.96 25.61
C VAL A 531 -28.84 -31.47 25.93
N TYR A 532 -27.94 -31.40 24.97
CA TYR A 532 -26.52 -31.71 25.16
C TYR A 532 -25.64 -30.62 24.56
N THR A 533 -24.43 -30.50 25.09
CA THR A 533 -23.42 -29.52 24.65
C THR A 533 -22.14 -30.24 24.26
N ILE A 534 -21.59 -29.87 23.12
CA ILE A 534 -20.26 -30.26 22.68
C ILE A 534 -19.25 -29.13 22.87
N MET A 535 -17.98 -29.48 22.98
CA MET A 535 -16.85 -28.57 23.11
C MET A 535 -15.70 -29.03 22.23
N ASP A 536 -15.04 -28.08 21.59
CA ASP A 536 -13.84 -28.28 20.80
C ASP A 536 -12.55 -28.13 21.65
N GLY A 537 -11.41 -28.08 20.98
CA GLY A 537 -10.07 -28.14 21.54
C GLY A 537 -9.67 -26.85 22.26
N ASP A 538 -10.19 -25.73 21.81
CA ASP A 538 -9.93 -24.40 22.35
C ASP A 538 -10.98 -23.99 23.42
N GLY A 539 -12.14 -24.64 23.44
CA GLY A 539 -13.14 -24.54 24.50
C GLY A 539 -14.44 -23.85 24.10
N ASP A 540 -14.63 -23.57 22.82
CA ASP A 540 -15.89 -23.11 22.27
C ASP A 540 -16.99 -24.18 22.35
N LEU A 541 -18.25 -23.73 22.40
CA LEU A 541 -19.38 -24.56 22.79
C LEU A 541 -20.52 -24.51 21.77
N SER A 542 -21.08 -25.68 21.47
CA SER A 542 -22.27 -25.81 20.63
C SER A 542 -23.32 -26.67 21.34
N THR A 543 -24.59 -26.24 21.32
CA THR A 543 -25.66 -26.87 22.12
C THR A 543 -26.86 -27.22 21.26
N THR A 544 -27.29 -28.49 21.33
CA THR A 544 -28.42 -29.01 20.56
C THR A 544 -29.18 -30.09 21.34
N THR A 545 -30.08 -30.83 20.69
CA THR A 545 -30.96 -31.78 21.38
C THR A 545 -30.88 -33.21 20.84
N LEU A 546 -31.05 -34.18 21.73
CA LEU A 546 -31.44 -35.56 21.43
C LEU A 546 -32.93 -35.74 21.77
N THR A 547 -33.72 -36.17 20.79
CA THR A 547 -35.15 -36.44 20.96
C THR A 547 -35.46 -37.93 20.83
N ILE A 548 -36.07 -38.52 21.86
CA ILE A 548 -36.49 -39.92 21.87
C ILE A 548 -38.01 -39.98 21.74
N THR A 549 -38.49 -40.59 20.66
CA THR A 549 -39.92 -40.85 20.47
C THR A 549 -40.28 -42.23 21.02
N LEU A 550 -41.34 -42.30 21.81
CA LEU A 550 -41.78 -43.55 22.42
C LEU A 550 -43.12 -43.99 21.86
N SER A 551 -43.26 -45.29 21.63
CA SER A 551 -44.52 -45.93 21.23
C SER A 551 -45.07 -46.80 22.35
N ASP A 552 -46.39 -46.75 22.52
CA ASP A 552 -47.14 -47.70 23.36
C ASP A 552 -47.00 -49.11 22.78
N GLY A 553 -46.68 -50.08 23.63
CA GLY A 553 -46.55 -51.47 23.21
C GLY A 553 -47.90 -52.07 22.79
N GLY A 554 -49.01 -51.45 23.20
CA GLY A 554 -50.37 -51.89 22.88
C GLY A 554 -50.73 -53.20 23.57
N LEU A 555 -50.09 -53.52 24.70
CA LEU A 555 -50.34 -54.74 25.47
C LEU A 555 -51.80 -54.74 25.95
N ALA A 556 -52.55 -55.75 25.52
CA ALA A 556 -53.96 -55.90 25.81
C ALA A 556 -54.26 -57.33 26.26
N ALA A 557 -55.20 -57.45 27.20
CA ALA A 557 -55.74 -58.73 27.65
C ALA A 557 -57.26 -58.71 27.62
N ALA A 558 -57.86 -59.84 27.28
CA ALA A 558 -59.30 -60.07 27.35
C ALA A 558 -59.65 -60.98 28.53
N ASN A 559 -60.91 -60.90 28.96
CA ASN A 559 -61.45 -61.82 29.97
C ASN A 559 -61.50 -63.25 29.42
N ASP A 560 -61.27 -64.21 30.30
CA ASP A 560 -61.49 -65.62 30.06
C ASP A 560 -62.70 -66.10 30.84
N ASP A 561 -63.37 -67.14 30.34
CA ASP A 561 -64.57 -67.69 30.97
C ASP A 561 -64.54 -69.21 30.97
N ALA A 562 -64.89 -69.81 32.11
CA ALA A 562 -64.87 -71.26 32.28
C ALA A 562 -66.12 -71.75 33.00
N THR A 563 -66.64 -72.90 32.56
CA THR A 563 -67.86 -73.49 33.12
C THR A 563 -67.56 -74.79 33.85
N VAL A 564 -68.08 -74.94 35.06
CA VAL A 564 -68.08 -76.19 35.84
C VAL A 564 -69.51 -76.63 36.14
N ASN A 565 -69.68 -77.87 36.60
CA ASN A 565 -70.99 -78.46 36.87
C ASN A 565 -71.11 -78.90 38.33
N GLU A 566 -72.13 -78.37 39.01
CA GLU A 566 -72.42 -78.68 40.40
C GLU A 566 -72.83 -80.14 40.62
N ALA A 567 -73.45 -80.79 39.62
CA ALA A 567 -73.82 -82.20 39.69
C ALA A 567 -72.62 -83.12 39.98
N ALA A 568 -71.42 -82.66 39.65
CA ALA A 568 -70.17 -83.39 39.87
C ALA A 568 -69.61 -83.24 41.30
N LEU A 569 -70.16 -82.36 42.14
CA LEU A 569 -69.83 -82.33 43.57
C LEU A 569 -70.19 -83.65 44.24
N ALA A 570 -69.51 -83.98 45.34
CA ALA A 570 -69.70 -85.24 46.07
C ALA A 570 -71.15 -85.47 46.57
N ILE A 571 -71.91 -84.39 46.74
CA ILE A 571 -73.32 -84.41 47.15
C ILE A 571 -74.31 -84.22 45.98
N GLY A 572 -73.81 -84.02 44.76
CA GLY A 572 -74.61 -83.78 43.56
C GLY A 572 -75.19 -85.04 42.93
N SER A 573 -75.93 -84.88 41.83
CA SER A 573 -76.62 -85.97 41.13
C SER A 573 -75.72 -86.85 40.26
N ASN A 574 -74.49 -86.42 39.96
CA ASN A 574 -73.48 -87.16 39.19
C ASN A 574 -72.06 -87.05 39.77
N PRO A 575 -71.82 -87.53 41.01
CA PRO A 575 -70.56 -87.34 41.74
C PRO A 575 -69.38 -88.14 41.18
N ALA A 576 -69.57 -88.91 40.11
CA ALA A 576 -68.51 -89.63 39.40
C ALA A 576 -67.97 -88.88 38.18
N SER A 577 -68.64 -87.79 37.79
CA SER A 577 -68.15 -86.86 36.75
C SER A 577 -66.96 -86.07 37.29
N PRO A 578 -65.97 -85.71 36.44
CA PRO A 578 -64.88 -84.79 36.81
C PRO A 578 -65.20 -83.31 36.51
N ALA A 579 -66.46 -82.99 36.20
CA ALA A 579 -66.89 -81.68 35.71
C ALA A 579 -66.99 -80.59 36.79
N GLU A 580 -66.72 -80.92 38.05
CA GLU A 580 -66.46 -79.97 39.13
C GLU A 580 -65.11 -79.27 38.94
N THR A 581 -64.24 -79.81 38.09
CA THR A 581 -62.96 -79.22 37.71
C THR A 581 -62.92 -78.84 36.22
N VAL A 582 -62.40 -77.65 35.93
CA VAL A 582 -62.12 -77.18 34.56
C VAL A 582 -60.66 -76.71 34.45
N THR A 583 -60.07 -76.83 33.26
CA THR A 583 -58.74 -76.32 32.93
C THR A 583 -58.82 -75.38 31.74
N GLY A 584 -58.05 -74.30 31.75
CA GLY A 584 -58.00 -73.32 30.67
C GLY A 584 -56.64 -72.63 30.56
N THR A 585 -56.53 -71.68 29.65
CA THR A 585 -55.34 -70.83 29.50
C THR A 585 -55.74 -69.41 29.14
N VAL A 586 -55.14 -68.43 29.82
CA VAL A 586 -55.31 -67.01 29.46
C VAL A 586 -54.31 -66.55 28.40
N ALA A 587 -53.39 -67.42 27.97
CA ALA A 587 -52.32 -67.04 27.03
C ALA A 587 -52.87 -66.61 25.65
N ASP A 588 -53.95 -67.25 25.19
CA ASP A 588 -54.61 -66.92 23.92
C ASP A 588 -55.40 -65.58 23.99
N ASN A 589 -55.64 -65.07 25.21
CA ASN A 589 -56.40 -63.85 25.45
C ASN A 589 -55.52 -62.60 25.58
N VAL A 590 -54.19 -62.74 25.43
CA VAL A 590 -53.23 -61.63 25.51
C VAL A 590 -52.60 -61.36 24.14
N SER A 591 -52.50 -60.08 23.79
CA SER A 591 -51.93 -59.63 22.52
C SER A 591 -51.21 -58.28 22.67
N GLY A 592 -50.43 -57.87 21.67
CA GLY A 592 -49.61 -56.66 21.73
C GLY A 592 -48.40 -56.80 22.67
N GLY A 593 -47.65 -55.72 22.89
CA GLY A 593 -46.42 -55.75 23.67
C GLY A 593 -45.30 -56.60 23.05
N SER A 594 -44.27 -56.88 23.85
CA SER A 594 -43.09 -57.65 23.46
C SER A 594 -43.12 -59.07 24.05
N GLY A 595 -43.06 -60.12 23.23
CA GLY A 595 -43.04 -61.50 23.71
C GLY A 595 -41.66 -61.97 24.19
N PRO A 596 -41.57 -62.98 25.08
CA PRO A 596 -42.67 -63.79 25.65
C PRO A 596 -43.37 -63.13 26.85
N TYR A 597 -44.63 -63.52 27.10
CA TYR A 597 -45.41 -63.08 28.26
C TYR A 597 -45.20 -63.97 29.49
N THR A 598 -45.35 -63.38 30.67
CA THR A 598 -45.45 -64.07 31.96
C THR A 598 -46.75 -63.69 32.65
N TYR A 599 -47.30 -64.59 33.47
CA TYR A 599 -48.61 -64.40 34.08
C TYR A 599 -48.55 -64.54 35.60
N ALA A 600 -49.35 -63.75 36.31
CA ALA A 600 -49.47 -63.82 37.76
C ALA A 600 -50.94 -63.63 38.19
N LEU A 601 -51.38 -64.43 39.17
CA LEU A 601 -52.68 -64.24 39.80
C LEU A 601 -52.57 -63.12 40.85
N LEU A 602 -53.41 -62.08 40.72
CA LEU A 602 -53.44 -60.96 41.66
C LEU A 602 -54.51 -61.11 42.75
N SER A 603 -55.62 -61.77 42.42
CA SER A 603 -56.69 -62.06 43.39
C SER A 603 -56.36 -63.27 44.26
N SER A 604 -57.19 -63.50 45.29
CA SER A 604 -57.16 -64.76 46.05
C SER A 604 -57.40 -65.96 45.12
N ALA A 605 -56.58 -67.00 45.26
CA ALA A 605 -56.80 -68.31 44.62
C ALA A 605 -57.99 -69.07 45.22
N THR A 606 -58.47 -68.70 46.40
CA THR A 606 -59.67 -69.27 47.02
C THR A 606 -60.85 -68.33 46.81
N GLY A 607 -61.86 -68.83 46.10
CA GLY A 607 -63.18 -68.22 45.95
C GLY A 607 -64.14 -68.60 47.09
N SER A 608 -65.39 -68.18 46.99
CA SER A 608 -66.46 -68.52 47.96
C SER A 608 -67.03 -69.93 47.76
N HIS A 609 -66.94 -70.46 46.55
CA HIS A 609 -67.49 -71.73 46.10
C HIS A 609 -66.43 -72.69 45.56
N GLY A 610 -65.24 -72.21 45.18
CA GLY A 610 -64.16 -73.08 44.71
C GLY A 610 -62.75 -72.52 44.84
N THR A 611 -61.79 -73.21 44.25
CA THR A 611 -60.37 -72.85 44.27
C THR A 611 -59.78 -72.87 42.88
N LEU A 612 -58.97 -71.84 42.57
CA LEU A 612 -58.20 -71.70 41.34
C LEU A 612 -56.72 -72.02 41.61
N THR A 613 -56.14 -72.89 40.79
CA THR A 613 -54.69 -73.03 40.63
C THR A 613 -54.28 -72.31 39.35
N PHE A 614 -53.36 -71.35 39.43
CA PHE A 614 -52.92 -70.54 38.29
C PHE A 614 -51.40 -70.65 38.13
N ASN A 615 -50.92 -70.93 36.91
CA ASN A 615 -49.52 -71.12 36.60
C ASN A 615 -48.93 -69.90 35.88
N ALA A 616 -47.61 -69.75 35.96
CA ALA A 616 -46.89 -68.61 35.37
C ALA A 616 -46.87 -68.59 33.84
N ASP A 617 -47.24 -69.71 33.19
CA ASP A 617 -47.41 -69.83 31.73
C ASP A 617 -48.82 -69.45 31.25
N GLY A 618 -49.69 -69.01 32.17
CA GLY A 618 -51.07 -68.60 31.88
C GLY A 618 -52.08 -69.75 31.92
N THR A 619 -51.64 -71.00 32.14
CA THR A 619 -52.57 -72.12 32.33
C THR A 619 -53.19 -72.09 33.73
N TYR A 620 -54.43 -72.55 33.86
CA TYR A 620 -55.10 -72.65 35.16
C TYR A 620 -56.01 -73.86 35.27
N SER A 621 -56.36 -74.20 36.51
CA SER A 621 -57.40 -75.16 36.84
C SER A 621 -58.27 -74.63 37.97
N TYR A 622 -59.58 -74.66 37.78
CA TYR A 622 -60.55 -74.29 38.80
C TYR A 622 -61.30 -75.54 39.27
N THR A 623 -61.53 -75.67 40.58
CA THR A 623 -62.34 -76.75 41.17
C THR A 623 -63.44 -76.18 42.05
N LEU A 624 -64.69 -76.51 41.73
CA LEU A 624 -65.86 -76.22 42.56
C LEU A 624 -65.84 -77.13 43.80
N THR A 625 -66.04 -76.55 44.97
CA THR A 625 -65.96 -77.25 46.27
C THR A 625 -67.21 -77.07 47.14
N ALA A 626 -68.05 -76.10 46.81
CA ALA A 626 -69.30 -75.85 47.51
C ALA A 626 -70.44 -75.60 46.49
N PRO A 627 -71.68 -75.94 46.86
CA PRO A 627 -72.85 -75.74 46.01
C PRO A 627 -73.11 -74.25 45.73
N VAL A 628 -73.82 -73.98 44.64
CA VAL A 628 -74.18 -72.63 44.17
C VAL A 628 -75.68 -72.58 43.92
N ASP A 629 -76.41 -71.87 44.78
CA ASP A 629 -77.86 -71.72 44.62
C ASP A 629 -78.16 -70.68 43.52
N GLY A 630 -78.83 -71.10 42.45
CA GLY A 630 -79.38 -70.20 41.43
C GLY A 630 -80.53 -69.31 41.95
N ALA A 631 -80.80 -68.20 41.24
CA ALA A 631 -81.83 -67.23 41.66
C ALA A 631 -83.29 -67.72 41.46
N ASP A 632 -83.51 -68.71 40.59
CA ASP A 632 -84.83 -69.21 40.22
C ASP A 632 -85.05 -70.66 40.66
N ALA A 633 -86.15 -70.93 41.36
CA ALA A 633 -86.56 -72.27 41.76
C ALA A 633 -87.20 -73.04 40.58
N ASN A 634 -86.43 -73.30 39.53
CA ASN A 634 -86.88 -74.10 38.39
C ASN A 634 -86.27 -75.53 38.44
N ASN A 635 -86.83 -76.44 37.64
CA ASN A 635 -86.44 -77.86 37.61
C ASN A 635 -85.60 -78.22 36.36
N GLY A 636 -85.01 -77.21 35.72
CA GLY A 636 -84.16 -77.37 34.53
C GLY A 636 -82.71 -77.04 34.85
N THR A 637 -81.80 -77.59 34.05
CA THR A 637 -80.38 -77.24 34.12
C THR A 637 -80.21 -75.77 33.71
N ASN A 638 -79.73 -74.92 34.62
CA ASN A 638 -79.40 -73.52 34.33
C ASN A 638 -77.92 -73.27 34.58
N THR A 639 -77.35 -72.32 33.84
CA THR A 639 -76.01 -71.79 34.14
C THR A 639 -76.17 -70.52 34.96
N VAL A 640 -75.60 -70.50 36.16
CA VAL A 640 -75.38 -69.28 36.94
C VAL A 640 -74.08 -68.68 36.44
N ASN A 641 -74.15 -67.51 35.79
CA ASN A 641 -72.98 -66.91 35.18
C ASN A 641 -72.19 -66.03 36.17
N ASN A 642 -70.88 -65.94 36.01
CA ASN A 642 -69.94 -65.11 36.78
C ASN A 642 -70.05 -65.32 38.30
N VAL A 643 -70.20 -66.58 38.73
CA VAL A 643 -70.29 -66.96 40.15
C VAL A 643 -69.02 -66.55 40.89
N GLU A 644 -67.87 -66.72 40.26
CA GLU A 644 -66.58 -66.29 40.78
C GLU A 644 -65.78 -65.55 39.72
N SER A 645 -64.88 -64.67 40.18
CA SER A 645 -64.01 -63.88 39.31
C SER A 645 -62.61 -63.81 39.92
N PHE A 646 -61.61 -64.14 39.11
CA PHE A 646 -60.20 -64.17 39.49
C PHE A 646 -59.41 -63.20 38.60
N THR A 647 -58.73 -62.22 39.18
CA THR A 647 -57.96 -61.22 38.44
C THR A 647 -56.53 -61.71 38.23
N TYR A 648 -56.09 -61.76 36.97
CA TYR A 648 -54.72 -62.06 36.60
C TYR A 648 -54.04 -60.83 35.97
N GLN A 649 -52.71 -60.83 36.00
CA GLN A 649 -51.84 -59.89 35.30
C GLN A 649 -51.03 -60.65 34.26
N ALA A 650 -50.95 -60.09 33.06
CA ALA A 650 -49.98 -60.49 32.04
C ALA A 650 -48.90 -59.41 31.97
N THR A 651 -47.64 -59.86 31.90
CA THR A 651 -46.46 -59.01 31.81
C THR A 651 -45.65 -59.40 30.59
N ASP A 652 -45.33 -58.44 29.73
CA ASP A 652 -44.52 -58.66 28.54
C ASP A 652 -43.01 -58.69 28.85
N ALA A 653 -42.17 -59.00 27.86
CA ALA A 653 -40.72 -59.11 28.02
C ALA A 653 -40.03 -57.78 28.35
N ASN A 654 -40.70 -56.65 28.11
CA ASN A 654 -40.23 -55.30 28.42
C ASN A 654 -40.78 -54.81 29.78
N GLY A 655 -41.54 -55.64 30.50
CA GLY A 655 -42.12 -55.30 31.81
C GLY A 655 -43.43 -54.51 31.75
N ASN A 656 -44.03 -54.33 30.57
CA ASN A 656 -45.37 -53.76 30.44
C ASN A 656 -46.39 -54.76 30.99
N THR A 657 -47.43 -54.27 31.66
CA THR A 657 -48.41 -55.09 32.37
C THR A 657 -49.84 -54.70 32.02
N VAL A 658 -50.71 -55.69 31.93
CA VAL A 658 -52.16 -55.51 31.77
C VAL A 658 -52.89 -56.49 32.69
N THR A 659 -54.08 -56.12 33.16
CA THR A 659 -54.91 -57.00 33.99
C THR A 659 -56.20 -57.39 33.28
N SER A 660 -56.70 -58.59 33.59
CA SER A 660 -57.97 -59.12 33.10
C SER A 660 -58.49 -60.19 34.06
N THR A 661 -59.68 -60.74 33.81
CA THR A 661 -60.32 -61.70 34.73
C THR A 661 -60.60 -63.05 34.10
N ILE A 662 -60.53 -64.10 34.91
CA ILE A 662 -61.14 -65.41 34.64
C ILE A 662 -62.46 -65.46 35.41
N THR A 663 -63.58 -65.61 34.72
CA THR A 663 -64.90 -65.80 35.33
C THR A 663 -65.27 -67.28 35.36
N ILE A 664 -65.98 -67.69 36.42
CA ILE A 664 -66.48 -69.05 36.56
C ILE A 664 -68.01 -69.05 36.50
N ASP A 665 -68.52 -69.77 35.52
CA ASP A 665 -69.92 -70.11 35.36
C ASP A 665 -70.19 -71.49 35.98
N VAL A 666 -71.32 -71.65 36.68
CA VAL A 666 -71.69 -72.92 37.32
C VAL A 666 -73.01 -73.41 36.75
N VAL A 667 -72.98 -74.60 36.17
CA VAL A 667 -74.18 -75.33 35.77
C VAL A 667 -74.77 -75.98 37.03
N ASP A 668 -75.96 -75.50 37.39
CA ASP A 668 -76.76 -75.92 38.55
C ASP A 668 -77.15 -77.40 38.46
N ASP A 669 -77.11 -78.09 39.61
CA ASP A 669 -77.52 -79.49 39.70
C ASP A 669 -79.05 -79.65 39.72
N VAL A 670 -79.58 -80.68 39.07
CA VAL A 670 -81.02 -80.96 39.04
C VAL A 670 -81.33 -82.20 39.88
N PRO A 671 -82.32 -82.15 40.80
CA PRO A 671 -82.65 -83.29 41.65
C PRO A 671 -83.16 -84.49 40.84
N THR A 672 -82.65 -85.70 41.15
CA THR A 672 -83.13 -86.96 40.57
C THR A 672 -83.94 -87.78 41.58
N ALA A 673 -85.15 -88.20 41.18
CA ALA A 673 -86.00 -89.06 42.01
C ALA A 673 -85.89 -90.53 41.54
N HIS A 674 -85.56 -91.43 42.46
CA HIS A 674 -85.53 -92.87 42.20
C HIS A 674 -86.80 -93.53 42.74
N ALA A 675 -87.33 -94.51 42.02
CA ALA A 675 -88.50 -95.27 42.48
C ALA A 675 -88.10 -96.24 43.60
N ASN A 676 -88.69 -96.07 44.78
CA ASN A 676 -88.49 -97.00 45.89
C ASN A 676 -89.52 -98.13 45.83
N THR A 677 -89.07 -99.38 45.76
CA THR A 677 -89.94 -100.55 45.93
C THR A 677 -89.82 -101.08 47.35
N ASN A 678 -90.92 -101.04 48.10
CA ASN A 678 -91.05 -101.71 49.39
C ASN A 678 -92.03 -102.88 49.24
N SER A 679 -91.60 -104.09 49.60
CA SER A 679 -92.50 -105.26 49.68
C SER A 679 -92.93 -105.44 51.14
N VAL A 680 -94.24 -105.45 51.37
CA VAL A 680 -94.85 -105.71 52.70
C VAL A 680 -94.75 -107.18 53.07
#